data_AF-A0A2D5E8D0-F1
#
_entry.id   AF-A0A2D5E8D0-F1
#
_cell.length_a   1.000
_cell.length_b   1.000
_cell.length_c   1.000
_cell.angle_alpha   90.00
_cell.angle_beta   90.00
_cell.angle_gamma   90.00
#
_symmetry.space_group_name_H-M   'P 1'
#
loop_
_entity.id
_entity.type
_entity.pdbx_description
1 polymer ?
#
loop_
_entity_poly.entity_id
_entity_poly.type
_entity_poly.pdbx_seq_one_letter_code
_entity_poly.pdbx_strand_id
1 'polypeptide(L)'
;MSNLLGRRVNGNGSVLVDDPSGLLSFGESSFTIEAWVRLDQISNTDGPNQRQTLVQKKQLVAGGASTDYLVLVQAGDASVTSSRNYGKTNNLSGREIAVLFGTGSETWIATSALEIIDNDWHHVSVSRDVDSDKIRFTLDGRRSVVTPDTPGHTTNDGPLLIGAHTNASGNFNQFLRGDIDELRILDGVVPQDLLLADFRGGDCNGNDIPDGCEIDAGDEIDCDGDGRPDSCQLAENDCDGNGIPDECDPDCNGNGIPDACDIALATSLDCQIDGIPDECQVDGNGRIGYDETGIAFVAVRTDVPNMVWLQRFNAAANATVVGAIEAEFSIVPAGVSYTAGIWNDPNGDGEPADAQLLWSVEGTTTDDEGVFTIPVPDVAVGDRGAVFYVGFSMVVDTNPNGGDFPASLDMYGDPTLGRAWLIGSTDPIDLNDLQTFSEEYSLVENRYMTGNWLIRAITLDPAQDCNGNGVPDDCDVLEGTSPDVDGDGRPDECGDCNDNGILDGFEIADGLLGDCDGDAIPDVCQVFSNDCDGDGLPDSCAIDLGGDCNENGILDTCDITSGYEIDEDGNGVPDSCEDCNGNGRLDIFDIELGLSDDCDGNNVPDECEFGDPVLDTVYTFADEEAESYLNLIGPTEFAWVTTHQVEAGAEWIGAIDISWGLAWPGQSAKVAVWKDPNGDGDPSDAELVTEFATLTTETYSGAMVRIPIPPTRVGDAGDTFFIGGWYSSPIGGSPISLDYDVDGTRSWLVFDSGGGSVDLANLAGETVSEFSFYDFVIAAVAHDGTSFPNDCNVNTIIDPCDILDGTATDQNGNGIPDDCEDTCPADFDGDGVVGGSDLGLLFVQWGGPGTGDLNGDGTVNGSDLGLLFVQWGPCDG
;
A
#
# COMPACT_ATOMS: atom_id res chain seq x y z
N MET A 1 0.26 -29.44 9.60
CA MET A 1 0.71 -30.82 9.31
C MET A 1 2.11 -30.76 8.72
N SER A 2 3.13 -31.34 9.36
CA SER A 2 4.50 -31.28 8.84
C SER A 2 4.70 -32.36 7.77
N ASN A 3 4.76 -31.97 6.50
CA ASN A 3 5.23 -32.84 5.43
C ASN A 3 6.67 -33.25 5.72
N LEU A 4 6.85 -34.51 6.15
CA LEU A 4 8.16 -35.15 6.21
C LEU A 4 8.62 -35.38 4.78
N LEU A 5 9.43 -34.45 4.27
CA LEU A 5 10.23 -34.56 3.04
C LEU A 5 10.75 -35.99 2.86
N GLY A 6 10.40 -36.61 1.73
CA GLY A 6 10.71 -38.00 1.39
C GLY A 6 12.18 -38.34 1.59
N ARG A 7 12.45 -39.24 2.53
CA ARG A 7 13.80 -39.78 2.79
C ARG A 7 13.85 -41.22 2.31
N ARG A 8 14.53 -41.46 1.18
CA ARG A 8 14.85 -42.82 0.71
C ARG A 8 15.60 -43.62 1.77
N VAL A 9 15.09 -44.80 2.11
CA VAL A 9 15.76 -45.76 2.99
C VAL A 9 16.43 -46.84 2.14
N ASN A 10 17.64 -46.56 1.64
CA ASN A 10 18.38 -47.53 0.81
C ASN A 10 18.94 -48.70 1.67
N GLY A 11 18.62 -49.95 1.32
CA GLY A 11 19.20 -51.16 1.92
C GLY A 11 18.71 -51.47 3.33
N ASN A 12 19.48 -52.24 4.13
CA ASN A 12 19.14 -52.61 5.54
C ASN A 12 19.05 -51.41 6.52
N GLY A 13 18.73 -50.21 6.02
CA GLY A 13 18.42 -49.02 6.80
C GLY A 13 17.06 -49.11 7.46
N SER A 14 16.86 -48.25 8.46
CA SER A 14 15.60 -48.10 9.17
C SER A 14 15.47 -46.64 9.58
N VAL A 15 14.25 -46.10 9.59
CA VAL A 15 13.99 -44.74 10.06
C VAL A 15 13.20 -44.82 11.36
N LEU A 16 13.72 -44.16 12.39
CA LEU A 16 13.05 -44.01 13.67
C LEU A 16 12.43 -42.61 13.71
N VAL A 17 11.13 -42.52 13.95
CA VAL A 17 10.39 -41.26 14.09
C VAL A 17 9.88 -41.17 15.53
N ASP A 18 10.33 -40.15 16.24
CA ASP A 18 9.86 -39.87 17.59
C ASP A 18 8.41 -39.37 17.54
N ASP A 19 7.56 -39.90 18.42
CA ASP A 19 6.14 -39.52 18.54
C ASP A 19 5.79 -39.27 20.01
N PRO A 20 6.28 -38.16 20.60
CA PRO A 20 6.07 -37.85 22.01
C PRO A 20 4.60 -37.48 22.32
N SER A 21 3.86 -37.02 21.32
CA SER A 21 2.43 -36.69 21.41
C SER A 21 1.51 -37.90 21.29
N GLY A 22 2.02 -39.04 20.80
CA GLY A 22 1.24 -40.26 20.60
C GLY A 22 0.26 -40.19 19.42
N LEU A 23 0.45 -39.26 18.48
CA LEU A 23 -0.45 -39.04 17.34
C LEU A 23 -0.46 -40.21 16.36
N LEU A 24 0.62 -41.00 16.34
CA LEU A 24 0.75 -42.17 15.48
C LEU A 24 0.42 -43.47 16.23
N SER A 25 -0.16 -43.38 17.45
CA SER A 25 -0.71 -44.52 18.17
C SER A 25 -2.22 -44.54 17.98
N PHE A 26 -2.73 -45.58 17.31
CA PHE A 26 -4.14 -45.62 16.92
C PHE A 26 -5.00 -46.42 17.89
N GLY A 27 -4.51 -47.48 18.54
CA GLY A 27 -5.29 -48.19 19.55
C GLY A 27 -6.69 -48.63 19.06
N GLU A 28 -7.76 -48.00 19.55
CA GLU A 28 -9.16 -48.22 19.13
C GLU A 28 -9.61 -47.33 17.96
N SER A 29 -8.73 -46.56 17.34
CA SER A 29 -9.04 -45.76 16.16
C SER A 29 -8.86 -46.54 14.87
N SER A 30 -9.62 -46.11 13.85
CA SER A 30 -9.42 -46.52 12.47
C SER A 30 -8.18 -45.85 11.90
N PHE A 31 -7.49 -46.50 10.96
CA PHE A 31 -6.31 -45.91 10.33
C PHE A 31 -6.07 -46.48 8.94
N THR A 32 -5.25 -45.78 8.14
CA THR A 32 -4.74 -46.23 6.85
C THR A 32 -3.23 -46.00 6.79
N ILE A 33 -2.49 -47.01 6.37
CA ILE A 33 -1.04 -46.95 6.13
C ILE A 33 -0.81 -47.40 4.70
N GLU A 34 -0.15 -46.58 3.90
CA GLU A 34 0.20 -46.91 2.52
C GLU A 34 1.61 -46.46 2.15
N ALA A 35 2.23 -47.15 1.20
CA ALA A 35 3.54 -46.80 0.67
C ALA A 35 3.77 -47.46 -0.69
N TRP A 36 4.69 -46.89 -1.45
CA TRP A 36 5.35 -47.59 -2.56
C TRP A 36 6.51 -48.41 -2.01
N VAL A 37 6.59 -49.68 -2.43
CA VAL A 37 7.68 -50.58 -2.02
C VAL A 37 8.25 -51.29 -3.24
N ARG A 38 9.58 -51.43 -3.26
CA ARG A 38 10.28 -52.25 -4.24
C ARG A 38 11.20 -53.21 -3.51
N LEU A 39 10.99 -54.51 -3.69
CA LEU A 39 11.75 -55.53 -2.96
C LEU A 39 12.95 -56.02 -3.78
N ASP A 40 14.12 -56.08 -3.15
CA ASP A 40 15.31 -56.70 -3.75
C ASP A 40 15.27 -58.23 -3.64
N GLN A 41 14.57 -58.74 -2.62
CA GLN A 41 14.50 -60.16 -2.32
C GLN A 41 13.10 -60.58 -1.88
N ILE A 42 12.57 -61.60 -2.53
CA ILE A 42 11.29 -62.23 -2.20
C ILE A 42 11.44 -63.31 -1.12
N SER A 43 10.54 -63.27 -0.14
CA SER A 43 10.51 -64.14 1.02
C SER A 43 9.83 -65.50 0.78
N ASN A 44 9.97 -66.39 1.77
CA ASN A 44 9.25 -67.66 1.87
C ASN A 44 8.82 -67.95 3.33
N THR A 45 8.35 -69.16 3.65
CA THR A 45 7.89 -69.53 5.01
C THR A 45 8.99 -70.10 5.92
N ASP A 46 10.28 -70.03 5.55
CA ASP A 46 11.40 -70.67 6.27
C ASP A 46 11.85 -69.87 7.50
N GLY A 47 10.91 -69.52 8.38
CA GLY A 47 11.16 -68.93 9.69
C GLY A 47 11.14 -67.39 9.74
N PRO A 48 11.43 -66.81 10.92
CA PRO A 48 11.17 -65.40 11.19
C PRO A 48 12.04 -64.41 10.42
N ASN A 49 13.17 -64.84 9.86
CA ASN A 49 14.03 -63.98 9.04
C ASN A 49 13.46 -63.68 7.65
N GLN A 50 12.38 -64.38 7.27
CA GLN A 50 11.65 -64.14 6.04
C GLN A 50 10.63 -63.00 6.16
N ARG A 51 10.37 -62.51 7.37
CA ARG A 51 9.47 -61.36 7.57
C ARG A 51 10.16 -60.09 7.09
N GLN A 52 9.41 -59.25 6.37
CA GLN A 52 9.87 -57.93 5.90
C GLN A 52 8.90 -56.87 6.40
N THR A 53 9.41 -55.96 7.24
CA THR A 53 8.61 -54.99 7.99
C THR A 53 8.55 -53.66 7.28
N LEU A 54 7.35 -53.20 6.94
CA LEU A 54 7.14 -51.84 6.43
C LEU A 54 7.20 -50.83 7.56
N VAL A 55 6.36 -51.00 8.58
CA VAL A 55 6.27 -50.09 9.72
C VAL A 55 5.82 -50.79 11.00
N GLN A 56 6.31 -50.30 12.14
CA GLN A 56 5.99 -50.77 13.49
C GLN A 56 5.75 -49.59 14.45
N LYS A 57 4.69 -49.69 15.26
CA LYS A 57 4.44 -48.79 16.40
C LYS A 57 4.43 -49.58 17.71
N LYS A 58 5.51 -49.43 18.48
CA LYS A 58 5.78 -50.22 19.69
C LYS A 58 6.95 -49.66 20.52
N GLN A 59 6.91 -49.87 21.83
CA GLN A 59 8.05 -49.70 22.75
C GLN A 59 9.24 -50.58 22.33
N LEU A 60 10.40 -50.00 22.02
CA LEU A 60 11.55 -50.69 21.42
C LEU A 60 11.99 -51.94 22.22
N VAL A 61 11.89 -51.90 23.55
CA VAL A 61 12.29 -53.01 24.45
C VAL A 61 11.12 -53.90 24.88
N ALA A 62 9.96 -53.81 24.24
CA ALA A 62 8.81 -54.68 24.52
C ALA A 62 8.86 -55.98 23.71
N GLY A 63 8.17 -57.02 24.16
CA GLY A 63 7.94 -58.23 23.34
C GLY A 63 6.93 -57.97 22.23
N GLY A 64 6.94 -58.77 21.16
CA GLY A 64 5.98 -58.62 20.04
C GLY A 64 4.50 -58.76 20.43
N ALA A 65 4.24 -59.30 21.64
CA ALA A 65 2.91 -59.32 22.22
C ALA A 65 2.40 -57.91 22.59
N SER A 66 3.23 -56.91 22.84
CA SER A 66 2.83 -55.51 23.11
C SER A 66 3.20 -54.66 21.89
N THR A 67 2.25 -54.55 20.95
CA THR A 67 2.42 -53.90 19.65
C THR A 67 1.12 -53.21 19.31
N ASP A 68 1.13 -51.90 19.08
CA ASP A 68 -0.07 -51.19 18.61
C ASP A 68 -0.42 -51.72 17.21
N TYR A 69 0.47 -51.50 16.25
CA TYR A 69 0.41 -52.13 14.93
C TYR A 69 1.80 -52.46 14.37
N LEU A 70 1.84 -53.51 13.55
CA LEU A 70 3.02 -53.94 12.78
C LEU A 70 2.55 -54.36 11.39
N VAL A 71 2.98 -53.65 10.35
CA VAL A 71 2.67 -53.95 8.95
C VAL A 71 3.86 -54.65 8.28
N LEU A 72 3.59 -55.80 7.68
CA LEU A 72 4.54 -56.62 6.95
C LEU A 72 4.15 -56.64 5.47
N VAL A 73 5.07 -56.22 4.60
CA VAL A 73 4.88 -56.36 3.13
C VAL A 73 5.07 -57.81 2.68
N GLN A 74 5.85 -58.59 3.44
CA GLN A 74 5.93 -60.04 3.30
C GLN A 74 5.94 -60.71 4.68
N ALA A 75 4.88 -61.48 4.96
CA ALA A 75 4.59 -62.03 6.27
C ALA A 75 5.51 -63.19 6.70
N GLY A 76 6.25 -63.82 5.79
CA GLY A 76 7.11 -64.97 6.10
C GLY A 76 6.34 -66.06 6.87
N ASP A 77 6.81 -66.40 8.08
CA ASP A 77 6.13 -67.33 9.00
C ASP A 77 5.27 -66.63 10.07
N ALA A 78 5.03 -65.32 9.99
CA ALA A 78 4.36 -64.55 11.06
C ALA A 78 2.97 -65.10 11.42
N SER A 79 2.19 -65.47 10.40
CA SER A 79 0.83 -65.98 10.54
C SER A 79 0.71 -67.37 11.15
N VAL A 80 1.81 -68.08 11.36
CA VAL A 80 1.79 -69.37 12.09
C VAL A 80 2.29 -69.25 13.53
N THR A 81 2.83 -68.09 13.89
CA THR A 81 3.44 -67.82 15.20
C THR A 81 2.61 -66.91 16.11
N SER A 82 1.49 -66.37 15.63
CA SER A 82 0.61 -65.49 16.41
C SER A 82 -0.50 -66.27 17.13
N SER A 83 -1.02 -65.70 18.22
CA SER A 83 -2.05 -66.35 19.06
C SER A 83 -3.37 -66.54 18.30
N ARG A 84 -3.76 -65.55 17.50
CA ARG A 84 -4.98 -65.53 16.68
C ARG A 84 -4.66 -65.11 15.25
N ASN A 85 -5.10 -65.90 14.28
CA ASN A 85 -4.72 -65.76 12.87
C ASN A 85 -5.98 -65.68 11.99
N TYR A 86 -6.08 -64.64 11.16
CA TYR A 86 -7.23 -64.34 10.31
C TYR A 86 -6.83 -64.13 8.85
N GLY A 87 -7.81 -64.24 7.95
CA GLY A 87 -7.58 -64.14 6.51
C GLY A 87 -6.97 -65.42 5.94
N LYS A 88 -5.90 -65.31 5.15
CA LYS A 88 -5.20 -66.48 4.60
C LYS A 88 -4.39 -67.17 5.71
N THR A 89 -4.77 -68.39 6.07
CA THR A 89 -4.15 -69.17 7.18
C THR A 89 -3.58 -70.52 6.74
N ASN A 90 -3.81 -70.91 5.50
CA ASN A 90 -3.31 -72.15 4.89
C ASN A 90 -2.64 -71.85 3.54
N ASN A 91 -1.73 -72.73 3.12
CA ASN A 91 -0.95 -72.58 1.88
C ASN A 91 -0.25 -71.21 1.78
N LEU A 92 0.34 -70.77 2.89
CA LEU A 92 1.11 -69.53 2.93
C LEU A 92 2.37 -69.68 2.08
N SER A 93 2.63 -68.69 1.23
CA SER A 93 3.89 -68.60 0.46
C SER A 93 4.96 -67.85 1.26
N GLY A 94 4.57 -67.06 2.25
CA GLY A 94 5.43 -66.14 3.00
C GLY A 94 5.56 -64.76 2.35
N ARG A 95 4.85 -64.53 1.23
CA ARG A 95 4.88 -63.32 0.41
C ARG A 95 3.64 -62.45 0.58
N GLU A 96 2.74 -62.86 1.46
CA GLU A 96 1.52 -62.16 1.75
C GLU A 96 1.78 -60.88 2.54
N ILE A 97 0.98 -59.84 2.29
CA ILE A 97 0.93 -58.65 3.16
C ILE A 97 0.13 -59.02 4.41
N ALA A 98 0.60 -58.61 5.58
CA ALA A 98 -0.08 -58.85 6.85
C ALA A 98 0.03 -57.67 7.82
N VAL A 99 -0.94 -57.55 8.73
CA VAL A 99 -0.88 -56.62 9.86
C VAL A 99 -1.10 -57.36 11.17
N LEU A 100 -0.31 -57.00 12.18
CA LEU A 100 -0.31 -57.60 13.51
C LEU A 100 -0.58 -56.56 14.60
N PHE A 101 -1.40 -56.94 15.57
CA PHE A 101 -1.74 -56.20 16.80
C PHE A 101 -1.41 -57.06 18.02
N GLY A 102 -1.13 -56.45 19.18
CA GLY A 102 -0.86 -57.19 20.40
C GLY A 102 -1.10 -56.43 21.70
N THR A 103 -1.69 -57.11 22.70
CA THR A 103 -2.13 -56.52 24.00
C THR A 103 -1.13 -56.64 25.16
N GLY A 104 0.02 -57.24 24.92
CA GLY A 104 1.01 -57.69 25.88
C GLY A 104 0.86 -59.16 26.28
N SER A 105 -0.32 -59.76 26.06
CA SER A 105 -0.63 -61.16 26.43
C SER A 105 -1.04 -62.05 25.25
N GLU A 106 -1.69 -61.49 24.23
CA GLU A 106 -2.08 -62.18 22.99
C GLU A 106 -1.69 -61.35 21.77
N THR A 107 -1.53 -62.00 20.60
CA THR A 107 -1.34 -61.34 19.30
C THR A 107 -2.42 -61.73 18.30
N TRP A 108 -2.86 -60.75 17.51
CA TRP A 108 -3.78 -60.91 16.38
C TRP A 108 -3.04 -60.59 15.10
N ILE A 109 -3.11 -61.46 14.11
CA ILE A 109 -2.58 -61.17 12.78
C ILE A 109 -3.66 -61.41 11.72
N ALA A 110 -3.81 -60.45 10.83
CA ALA A 110 -4.62 -60.58 9.62
C ALA A 110 -3.68 -60.67 8.41
N THR A 111 -3.86 -61.72 7.61
CA THR A 111 -3.04 -61.98 6.42
C THR A 111 -3.91 -61.84 5.17
N SER A 112 -3.45 -61.04 4.22
CA SER A 112 -4.13 -60.83 2.94
C SER A 112 -4.10 -62.07 2.04
N ALA A 113 -4.97 -62.09 1.04
CA ALA A 113 -4.89 -63.04 -0.07
C ALA A 113 -3.96 -62.56 -1.20
N LEU A 114 -3.36 -61.36 -1.07
CA LEU A 114 -2.52 -60.71 -2.06
C LEU A 114 -1.04 -61.01 -1.75
N GLU A 115 -0.22 -61.13 -2.79
CA GLU A 115 1.18 -61.52 -2.67
C GLU A 115 2.05 -60.65 -3.59
N ILE A 116 3.17 -60.14 -3.04
CA ILE A 116 4.25 -59.52 -3.84
C ILE A 116 5.16 -60.65 -4.33
N ILE A 117 5.22 -60.84 -5.65
CA ILE A 117 5.83 -62.03 -6.26
C ILE A 117 7.08 -61.74 -7.12
N ASP A 118 7.34 -60.47 -7.38
CA ASP A 118 8.47 -59.97 -8.16
C ASP A 118 9.11 -58.77 -7.46
N ASN A 119 10.09 -58.15 -8.13
CA ASN A 119 10.96 -57.11 -7.59
C ASN A 119 10.65 -55.72 -8.17
N ASP A 120 9.48 -55.56 -8.79
CA ASP A 120 9.04 -54.28 -9.35
C ASP A 120 8.46 -53.38 -8.24
N TRP A 121 8.12 -52.15 -8.59
CA TRP A 121 7.44 -51.25 -7.66
C TRP A 121 6.01 -51.71 -7.45
N HIS A 122 5.60 -51.73 -6.19
CA HIS A 122 4.24 -52.07 -5.79
C HIS A 122 3.68 -51.04 -4.84
N HIS A 123 2.42 -50.67 -5.05
CA HIS A 123 1.66 -49.89 -4.06
C HIS A 123 1.03 -50.84 -3.06
N VAL A 124 1.32 -50.62 -1.77
CA VAL A 124 0.77 -51.41 -0.67
C VAL A 124 0.00 -50.50 0.27
N SER A 125 -1.25 -50.83 0.54
CA SER A 125 -2.06 -50.15 1.56
C SER A 125 -2.69 -51.14 2.54
N VAL A 126 -2.73 -50.77 3.81
CA VAL A 126 -3.42 -51.47 4.90
C VAL A 126 -4.27 -50.48 5.65
N SER A 127 -5.56 -50.74 5.73
CA SER A 127 -6.51 -49.93 6.51
C SER A 127 -7.26 -50.80 7.51
N ARG A 128 -7.45 -50.27 8.72
CA ARG A 128 -8.28 -50.85 9.77
C ARG A 128 -9.49 -49.96 9.99
N ASP A 129 -10.67 -50.55 9.88
CA ASP A 129 -11.96 -49.98 10.23
C ASP A 129 -12.44 -50.61 11.54
N VAL A 130 -12.49 -49.82 12.61
CA VAL A 130 -12.91 -50.29 13.94
C VAL A 130 -14.41 -50.45 14.05
N ASP A 131 -15.19 -49.60 13.38
CA ASP A 131 -16.65 -49.65 13.43
C ASP A 131 -17.19 -50.92 12.79
N SER A 132 -16.51 -51.43 11.75
CA SER A 132 -16.90 -52.64 11.04
C SER A 132 -16.04 -53.88 11.31
N ASP A 133 -15.02 -53.78 12.17
CA ASP A 133 -14.02 -54.82 12.45
C ASP A 133 -13.40 -55.39 11.15
N LYS A 134 -13.16 -54.53 10.14
CA LYS A 134 -12.59 -54.92 8.84
C LYS A 134 -11.18 -54.38 8.69
N ILE A 135 -10.32 -55.22 8.13
CA ILE A 135 -8.98 -54.84 7.67
C ILE A 135 -8.95 -55.00 6.16
N ARG A 136 -8.68 -53.92 5.43
CA ARG A 136 -8.54 -53.92 3.98
C ARG A 136 -7.07 -53.78 3.61
N PHE A 137 -6.63 -54.68 2.75
CA PHE A 137 -5.34 -54.65 2.08
C PHE A 137 -5.55 -54.28 0.61
N THR A 138 -4.71 -53.41 0.09
CA THR A 138 -4.61 -53.10 -1.34
C THR A 138 -3.19 -53.41 -1.81
N LEU A 139 -3.08 -54.04 -2.98
CA LEU A 139 -1.84 -54.28 -3.70
C LEU A 139 -2.06 -53.97 -5.18
N ASP A 140 -1.48 -52.87 -5.66
CA ASP A 140 -1.59 -52.39 -7.05
C ASP A 140 -3.06 -52.33 -7.50
N GLY A 141 -3.88 -51.58 -6.75
CA GLY A 141 -5.33 -51.45 -6.98
C GLY A 141 -6.18 -52.70 -6.67
N ARG A 142 -5.58 -53.88 -6.43
CA ARG A 142 -6.33 -55.10 -6.07
C ARG A 142 -6.60 -55.13 -4.58
N ARG A 143 -7.82 -55.51 -4.20
CA ARG A 143 -8.28 -55.48 -2.81
C ARG A 143 -8.44 -56.87 -2.18
N SER A 144 -8.04 -57.00 -0.92
CA SER A 144 -8.33 -58.14 -0.04
C SER A 144 -8.86 -57.64 1.30
N VAL A 145 -10.03 -58.11 1.74
CA VAL A 145 -10.63 -57.73 3.03
C VAL A 145 -10.64 -58.92 3.97
N VAL A 146 -10.21 -58.69 5.21
CA VAL A 146 -10.22 -59.67 6.30
C VAL A 146 -11.08 -59.12 7.44
N THR A 147 -11.94 -59.97 7.99
CA THR A 147 -12.79 -59.64 9.16
C THR A 147 -12.34 -60.50 10.34
N PRO A 148 -11.39 -60.02 11.17
CA PRO A 148 -10.99 -60.71 12.40
C PRO A 148 -12.10 -60.67 13.48
N ASP A 149 -11.92 -61.43 14.57
CA ASP A 149 -12.59 -61.05 15.83
C ASP A 149 -12.00 -59.73 16.32
N THR A 150 -12.77 -58.91 17.04
CA THR A 150 -12.37 -57.57 17.49
C THR A 150 -10.93 -57.60 18.03
N PRO A 151 -9.94 -57.07 17.27
CA PRO A 151 -8.54 -57.23 17.62
C PRO A 151 -8.24 -56.53 18.94
N GLY A 152 -7.52 -57.21 19.83
CA GLY A 152 -6.99 -56.57 21.02
C GLY A 152 -5.97 -55.50 20.63
N HIS A 153 -6.06 -54.33 21.25
CA HIS A 153 -5.21 -53.18 20.97
C HIS A 153 -4.44 -52.76 22.22
N THR A 154 -3.36 -52.01 22.02
CA THR A 154 -2.66 -51.25 23.08
C THR A 154 -2.27 -49.91 22.51
N THR A 155 -2.50 -48.84 23.25
CA THR A 155 -1.85 -47.56 22.98
C THR A 155 -0.40 -47.63 23.45
N ASN A 156 0.52 -47.09 22.66
CA ASN A 156 1.96 -47.20 22.90
C ASN A 156 2.67 -45.84 22.75
N ASP A 157 3.37 -45.43 23.80
CA ASP A 157 4.19 -44.21 23.89
C ASP A 157 5.59 -44.35 23.26
N GLY A 158 5.83 -45.43 22.52
CA GLY A 158 7.09 -45.71 21.83
C GLY A 158 7.16 -45.05 20.45
N PRO A 159 8.35 -44.98 19.84
CA PRO A 159 8.52 -44.36 18.52
C PRO A 159 7.88 -45.20 17.40
N LEU A 160 7.71 -44.57 16.24
CA LEU A 160 7.41 -45.27 14.99
C LEU A 160 8.74 -45.74 14.37
N LEU A 161 8.81 -47.00 13.94
CA LEU A 161 9.94 -47.57 13.25
C LEU A 161 9.54 -48.00 11.83
N ILE A 162 10.23 -47.46 10.83
CA ILE A 162 10.00 -47.73 9.40
C ILE A 162 11.14 -48.60 8.87
N GLY A 163 10.80 -49.62 8.08
CA GLY A 163 11.74 -50.52 7.40
C GLY A 163 12.36 -51.61 8.28
N ALA A 164 12.02 -51.68 9.57
CA ALA A 164 12.56 -52.68 10.49
C ALA A 164 11.59 -53.02 11.64
N HIS A 165 11.87 -54.12 12.33
CA HIS A 165 11.17 -54.54 13.55
C HIS A 165 12.16 -54.60 14.73
N THR A 166 11.67 -54.34 15.94
CA THR A 166 12.45 -54.48 17.18
C THR A 166 12.12 -55.74 17.96
N ASN A 167 13.14 -56.54 18.31
CA ASN A 167 12.96 -57.68 19.19
C ASN A 167 12.85 -57.28 20.68
N ALA A 168 12.54 -58.24 21.57
CA ALA A 168 12.34 -57.98 23.00
C ALA A 168 13.58 -57.47 23.76
N SER A 169 14.74 -57.38 23.10
CA SER A 169 15.97 -56.79 23.64
C SER A 169 16.29 -55.42 23.03
N GLY A 170 15.40 -54.86 22.20
CA GLY A 170 15.62 -53.58 21.51
C GLY A 170 16.50 -53.67 20.26
N ASN A 171 16.90 -54.87 19.83
CA ASN A 171 17.72 -55.00 18.61
C ASN A 171 16.83 -55.08 17.37
N PHE A 172 17.24 -54.37 16.31
CA PHE A 172 16.52 -54.35 15.04
C PHE A 172 16.73 -55.66 14.27
N ASN A 173 15.67 -56.20 13.69
CA ASN A 173 15.65 -57.38 12.84
C ASN A 173 14.46 -57.32 11.86
N GLN A 174 14.33 -58.33 10.98
CA GLN A 174 13.22 -58.42 10.01
C GLN A 174 13.07 -57.17 9.14
N PHE A 175 14.22 -56.66 8.68
CA PHE A 175 14.33 -55.51 7.80
C PHE A 175 13.56 -55.74 6.51
N LEU A 176 12.95 -54.67 5.99
CA LEU A 176 12.58 -54.61 4.58
C LEU A 176 13.87 -54.58 3.76
N ARG A 177 13.96 -55.48 2.77
CA ARG A 177 15.11 -55.61 1.88
C ARG A 177 14.74 -55.05 0.53
N GLY A 178 14.96 -53.75 0.36
CA GLY A 178 14.55 -53.00 -0.81
C GLY A 178 14.35 -51.53 -0.46
N ASP A 179 13.55 -50.85 -1.26
CA ASP A 179 13.26 -49.43 -1.14
C ASP A 179 11.81 -49.19 -0.71
N ILE A 180 11.61 -48.12 0.05
CA ILE A 180 10.30 -47.59 0.46
C ILE A 180 10.25 -46.16 -0.06
N ASP A 181 9.14 -45.79 -0.70
CA ASP A 181 8.83 -44.42 -1.07
C ASP A 181 7.42 -44.02 -0.61
N GLU A 182 7.24 -42.72 -0.38
CA GLU A 182 5.94 -42.09 -0.05
C GLU A 182 5.10 -42.82 1.02
N LEU A 183 5.72 -43.18 2.16
CA LEU A 183 4.96 -43.76 3.27
C LEU A 183 3.99 -42.71 3.87
N ARG A 184 2.68 -42.93 3.71
CA ARG A 184 1.62 -42.16 4.35
C ARG A 184 0.96 -42.95 5.48
N ILE A 185 0.69 -42.27 6.58
CA ILE A 185 -0.06 -42.80 7.73
C ILE A 185 -1.17 -41.80 8.04
N LEU A 186 -2.42 -42.24 7.89
CA LEU A 186 -3.61 -41.41 8.03
C LEU A 186 -4.51 -41.95 9.14
N ASP A 187 -5.14 -41.05 9.88
CA ASP A 187 -6.25 -41.38 10.77
C ASP A 187 -7.51 -41.65 9.94
N GLY A 188 -8.22 -42.73 10.26
CA GLY A 188 -9.40 -43.17 9.50
C GLY A 188 -9.12 -44.05 8.27
N VAL A 189 -10.20 -44.39 7.56
CA VAL A 189 -10.18 -45.30 6.40
C VAL A 189 -10.27 -44.49 5.11
N VAL A 190 -9.20 -44.48 4.33
CA VAL A 190 -9.18 -43.76 3.04
C VAL A 190 -9.96 -44.55 1.97
N PRO A 191 -10.88 -43.98 1.21
CA PRO A 191 -11.51 -44.62 0.03
C PRO A 191 -10.46 -45.18 -0.95
N GLN A 192 -10.83 -46.15 -1.80
CA GLN A 192 -9.83 -46.83 -2.63
C GLN A 192 -9.28 -45.91 -3.73
N ASP A 193 -10.20 -45.18 -4.35
CA ASP A 193 -9.99 -44.10 -5.29
C ASP A 193 -9.03 -43.03 -4.77
N LEU A 194 -8.99 -42.76 -3.46
CA LEU A 194 -8.11 -41.73 -2.85
C LEU A 194 -6.74 -42.26 -2.39
N LEU A 195 -6.35 -43.48 -2.79
CA LEU A 195 -5.03 -44.04 -2.46
C LEU A 195 -3.94 -43.51 -3.41
N LEU A 196 -2.66 -43.56 -2.99
CA LEU A 196 -1.51 -43.05 -3.78
C LEU A 196 -1.45 -43.61 -5.21
N ALA A 197 -1.91 -44.84 -5.41
CA ALA A 197 -1.78 -45.55 -6.68
C ALA A 197 -2.59 -44.93 -7.84
N ASP A 198 -3.61 -44.15 -7.52
CA ASP A 198 -4.59 -43.68 -8.50
C ASP A 198 -4.38 -42.21 -8.92
N PHE A 199 -3.50 -41.46 -8.24
CA PHE A 199 -3.22 -40.03 -8.53
C PHE A 199 -1.72 -39.78 -8.77
N ARG A 200 -0.91 -39.61 -7.71
CA ARG A 200 0.53 -39.26 -7.85
C ARG A 200 1.46 -40.38 -8.31
N GLY A 201 1.07 -41.64 -8.12
CA GLY A 201 1.91 -42.80 -8.44
C GLY A 201 1.48 -43.58 -9.69
N GLY A 202 0.53 -43.03 -10.45
CA GLY A 202 0.11 -43.58 -11.75
C GLY A 202 1.22 -43.52 -12.80
N ASP A 203 1.02 -44.14 -13.96
CA ASP A 203 1.86 -43.97 -15.15
C ASP A 203 0.90 -43.94 -16.35
N CYS A 204 0.21 -42.81 -16.48
CA CYS A 204 -0.90 -42.67 -17.41
C CYS A 204 -0.42 -42.60 -18.87
N ASN A 205 0.79 -42.09 -19.10
CA ASN A 205 1.42 -42.00 -20.41
C ASN A 205 2.18 -43.29 -20.80
N GLY A 206 2.39 -44.22 -19.85
CA GLY A 206 2.97 -45.55 -20.06
C GLY A 206 4.48 -45.52 -20.29
N ASN A 207 5.19 -44.56 -19.71
CA ASN A 207 6.63 -44.37 -19.91
C ASN A 207 7.50 -45.00 -18.79
N ASP A 208 6.87 -45.74 -17.88
CA ASP A 208 7.47 -46.39 -16.71
C ASP A 208 8.05 -45.40 -15.67
N ILE A 209 7.67 -44.13 -15.72
CA ILE A 209 7.93 -43.09 -14.71
C ILE A 209 6.61 -42.73 -14.05
N PRO A 210 6.53 -42.65 -12.71
CA PRO A 210 5.29 -42.24 -12.07
C PRO A 210 4.91 -40.80 -12.41
N ASP A 211 3.62 -40.57 -12.68
CA ASP A 211 2.98 -39.31 -13.02
C ASP A 211 3.45 -38.15 -12.10
N GLY A 212 3.39 -38.34 -10.78
CA GLY A 212 3.84 -37.34 -9.80
C GLY A 212 5.35 -37.07 -9.82
N CYS A 213 6.18 -38.02 -10.27
CA CYS A 213 7.62 -37.77 -10.47
C CYS A 213 7.86 -36.89 -11.70
N GLU A 214 7.02 -36.97 -12.72
CA GLU A 214 7.13 -36.14 -13.94
C GLU A 214 6.72 -34.70 -13.65
N ILE A 215 5.63 -34.52 -12.88
CA ILE A 215 5.18 -33.22 -12.38
C ILE A 215 6.24 -32.57 -11.49
N ASP A 216 6.77 -33.31 -10.50
CA ASP A 216 7.82 -32.79 -9.58
C ASP A 216 9.13 -32.44 -10.32
N ALA A 217 9.40 -33.10 -11.45
CA ALA A 217 10.56 -32.81 -12.30
C ALA A 217 10.34 -31.64 -13.27
N GLY A 218 9.09 -31.20 -13.44
CA GLY A 218 8.66 -30.21 -14.44
C GLY A 218 8.67 -30.76 -15.87
N ASP A 219 8.61 -32.08 -16.03
CA ASP A 219 8.54 -32.76 -17.33
C ASP A 219 7.10 -32.79 -17.88
N GLU A 220 6.10 -32.70 -16.98
CA GLU A 220 4.66 -32.59 -17.28
C GLU A 220 4.02 -31.48 -16.43
N ILE A 221 2.87 -30.95 -16.87
CA ILE A 221 2.09 -29.91 -16.18
C ILE A 221 0.88 -30.56 -15.50
N ASP A 222 0.52 -30.06 -14.32
CA ASP A 222 -0.62 -30.46 -13.50
C ASP A 222 -1.28 -29.16 -13.04
N CYS A 223 -2.19 -28.63 -13.85
CA CYS A 223 -2.78 -27.31 -13.68
C CYS A 223 -3.82 -27.26 -12.55
N ASP A 224 -4.53 -28.37 -12.30
CA ASP A 224 -5.56 -28.49 -11.25
C ASP A 224 -4.99 -29.02 -9.92
N GLY A 225 -3.74 -29.49 -9.91
CA GLY A 225 -3.02 -29.93 -8.73
C GLY A 225 -3.50 -31.28 -8.18
N ASP A 226 -4.23 -32.07 -8.97
CA ASP A 226 -4.79 -33.34 -8.56
C ASP A 226 -3.73 -34.47 -8.52
N GLY A 227 -2.53 -34.19 -9.03
CA GLY A 227 -1.40 -35.10 -9.07
C GLY A 227 -1.33 -35.95 -10.34
N ARG A 228 -2.13 -35.64 -11.37
CA ARG A 228 -2.18 -36.32 -12.67
C ARG A 228 -1.82 -35.34 -13.79
N PRO A 229 -0.89 -35.69 -14.70
CA PRO A 229 -0.51 -34.84 -15.82
C PRO A 229 -1.69 -34.43 -16.71
N ASP A 230 -1.75 -33.15 -17.08
CA ASP A 230 -2.74 -32.55 -18.00
C ASP A 230 -2.88 -33.38 -19.29
N SER A 231 -1.76 -33.86 -19.82
CA SER A 231 -1.70 -34.68 -21.04
C SER A 231 -2.50 -35.99 -20.94
N CYS A 232 -2.79 -36.45 -19.73
CA CYS A 232 -3.59 -37.63 -19.43
C CYS A 232 -5.06 -37.32 -19.12
N GLN A 233 -5.43 -36.04 -19.12
CA GLN A 233 -6.76 -35.54 -18.74
C GLN A 233 -7.56 -35.06 -19.96
N LEU A 234 -6.91 -34.80 -21.11
CA LEU A 234 -7.53 -34.23 -22.33
C LEU A 234 -8.69 -35.02 -22.96
N ALA A 235 -8.85 -36.31 -22.63
CA ALA A 235 -9.85 -37.14 -23.28
C ALA A 235 -11.26 -36.84 -22.76
N GLU A 236 -12.07 -36.17 -23.58
CA GLU A 236 -13.42 -35.68 -23.24
C GLU A 236 -13.44 -34.48 -22.26
N ASN A 237 -12.30 -33.80 -22.09
CA ASN A 237 -12.06 -32.64 -21.21
C ASN A 237 -11.09 -31.64 -21.90
N ASP A 238 -11.25 -31.44 -23.21
CA ASP A 238 -10.46 -30.50 -24.06
C ASP A 238 -11.34 -30.15 -25.26
N CYS A 239 -12.35 -29.30 -25.02
CA CYS A 239 -13.42 -29.03 -25.97
C CYS A 239 -13.01 -28.09 -27.10
N ASP A 240 -11.98 -27.26 -26.90
CA ASP A 240 -11.41 -26.36 -27.92
C ASP A 240 -10.21 -26.98 -28.67
N GLY A 241 -9.62 -28.06 -28.14
CA GLY A 241 -8.51 -28.79 -28.73
C GLY A 241 -7.15 -28.11 -28.55
N ASN A 242 -7.01 -27.22 -27.56
CA ASN A 242 -5.79 -26.46 -27.32
C ASN A 242 -4.72 -27.28 -26.57
N GLY A 243 -5.07 -28.45 -26.04
CA GLY A 243 -4.18 -29.35 -25.32
C GLY A 243 -4.00 -29.01 -23.84
N ILE A 244 -4.88 -28.17 -23.29
CA ILE A 244 -5.09 -27.86 -21.88
C ILE A 244 -6.43 -28.49 -21.48
N PRO A 245 -6.55 -29.08 -20.29
CA PRO A 245 -7.84 -29.60 -19.83
C PRO A 245 -8.87 -28.48 -19.62
N ASP A 246 -10.15 -28.74 -19.90
CA ASP A 246 -11.25 -27.76 -19.77
C ASP A 246 -11.29 -27.10 -18.38
N GLU A 247 -10.99 -27.84 -17.32
CA GLU A 247 -10.96 -27.35 -15.92
C GLU A 247 -9.83 -26.33 -15.67
N CYS A 248 -8.91 -26.20 -16.63
CA CYS A 248 -7.77 -25.29 -16.61
C CYS A 248 -7.82 -24.25 -17.72
N ASP A 249 -8.88 -24.26 -18.54
CA ASP A 249 -9.16 -23.20 -19.49
C ASP A 249 -9.90 -22.04 -18.80
N PRO A 250 -9.81 -20.82 -19.34
CA PRO A 250 -10.61 -19.70 -18.87
C PRO A 250 -12.11 -20.01 -18.93
N ASP A 251 -12.79 -19.82 -17.81
CA ASP A 251 -14.26 -19.85 -17.66
C ASP A 251 -14.66 -18.57 -16.91
N CYS A 252 -14.86 -17.51 -17.67
CA CYS A 252 -15.10 -16.18 -17.12
C CYS A 252 -16.47 -16.04 -16.47
N ASN A 253 -17.49 -16.74 -16.96
CA ASN A 253 -18.86 -16.70 -16.42
C ASN A 253 -19.07 -17.71 -15.27
N GLY A 254 -18.07 -18.56 -14.99
CA GLY A 254 -18.06 -19.52 -13.89
C GLY A 254 -19.11 -20.62 -14.01
N ASN A 255 -19.58 -20.91 -15.23
CA ASN A 255 -20.68 -21.85 -15.45
C ASN A 255 -20.21 -23.32 -15.53
N GLY A 256 -18.89 -23.56 -15.50
CA GLY A 256 -18.23 -24.85 -15.63
C GLY A 256 -18.04 -25.31 -17.07
N ILE A 257 -18.14 -24.41 -18.05
CA ILE A 257 -17.84 -24.61 -19.47
C ILE A 257 -16.81 -23.55 -19.87
N PRO A 258 -15.66 -23.92 -20.45
CA PRO A 258 -14.68 -22.93 -20.90
C PRO A 258 -15.23 -21.96 -21.94
N ASP A 259 -14.70 -20.74 -21.92
CA ASP A 259 -15.04 -19.61 -22.80
C ASP A 259 -15.11 -20.00 -24.28
N ALA A 260 -14.03 -20.64 -24.77
CA ALA A 260 -13.92 -21.10 -26.15
C ALA A 260 -15.03 -22.10 -26.53
N CYS A 261 -15.51 -22.87 -25.56
CA CYS A 261 -16.53 -23.89 -25.74
C CYS A 261 -17.93 -23.30 -25.63
N ASP A 262 -18.13 -22.29 -24.79
CA ASP A 262 -19.35 -21.51 -24.73
C ASP A 262 -19.62 -20.78 -26.07
N ILE A 263 -18.58 -20.18 -26.65
CA ILE A 263 -18.63 -19.54 -27.97
C ILE A 263 -18.91 -20.58 -29.06
N ALA A 264 -18.21 -21.72 -29.04
CA ALA A 264 -18.38 -22.77 -30.05
C ALA A 264 -19.77 -23.43 -30.01
N LEU A 265 -20.37 -23.54 -28.82
CA LEU A 265 -21.72 -24.07 -28.61
C LEU A 265 -22.82 -23.02 -28.81
N ALA A 266 -22.45 -21.75 -29.03
CA ALA A 266 -23.35 -20.61 -29.09
C ALA A 266 -24.24 -20.49 -27.85
N THR A 267 -23.70 -20.89 -26.69
CA THR A 267 -24.29 -20.61 -25.38
C THR A 267 -23.94 -19.20 -24.92
N SER A 268 -22.79 -18.66 -25.38
CA SER A 268 -22.40 -17.27 -25.23
C SER A 268 -22.09 -16.63 -26.60
N LEU A 269 -22.21 -15.30 -26.68
CA LEU A 269 -21.92 -14.49 -27.87
C LEU A 269 -20.46 -14.01 -27.83
N ASP A 270 -19.88 -13.71 -28.99
CA ASP A 270 -18.54 -13.12 -29.17
C ASP A 270 -18.59 -12.31 -30.47
N CYS A 271 -19.07 -11.07 -30.35
CA CYS A 271 -19.42 -10.22 -31.48
C CYS A 271 -18.17 -9.76 -32.27
N GLN A 272 -17.07 -9.56 -31.56
CA GLN A 272 -15.76 -9.08 -32.04
C GLN A 272 -14.83 -10.20 -32.49
N ILE A 273 -15.16 -11.45 -32.15
CA ILE A 273 -14.41 -12.66 -32.52
C ILE A 273 -12.99 -12.64 -31.92
N ASP A 274 -12.87 -12.23 -30.66
CA ASP A 274 -11.60 -12.20 -29.94
C ASP A 274 -11.36 -13.45 -29.08
N GLY A 275 -12.36 -14.34 -28.98
CA GLY A 275 -12.29 -15.59 -28.24
C GLY A 275 -12.66 -15.46 -26.76
N ILE A 276 -13.13 -14.30 -26.32
CA ILE A 276 -13.71 -14.08 -24.99
C ILE A 276 -15.22 -13.81 -25.19
N PRO A 277 -16.12 -14.39 -24.38
CA PRO A 277 -17.55 -14.13 -24.50
C PRO A 277 -17.93 -12.66 -24.22
N ASP A 278 -18.94 -12.14 -24.93
CA ASP A 278 -19.51 -10.79 -24.76
C ASP A 278 -19.89 -10.54 -23.29
N GLU A 279 -20.53 -11.51 -22.65
CA GLU A 279 -20.94 -11.45 -21.23
C GLU A 279 -19.74 -11.32 -20.26
N CYS A 280 -18.55 -11.71 -20.70
CA CYS A 280 -17.30 -11.60 -19.96
C CYS A 280 -16.46 -10.38 -20.34
N GLN A 281 -16.97 -9.59 -21.28
CA GLN A 281 -16.41 -8.31 -21.71
C GLN A 281 -17.29 -7.15 -21.28
N VAL A 282 -18.51 -7.44 -20.81
CA VAL A 282 -19.37 -6.52 -20.04
C VAL A 282 -19.22 -6.69 -18.55
N ASP A 283 -18.88 -7.90 -18.08
CA ASP A 283 -18.42 -8.14 -16.70
C ASP A 283 -16.93 -7.75 -16.55
N GLY A 284 -16.59 -6.56 -17.05
CA GLY A 284 -15.56 -5.73 -16.45
C GLY A 284 -16.07 -5.21 -15.09
N ASN A 285 -16.48 -6.12 -14.20
CA ASN A 285 -16.48 -5.81 -12.79
C ASN A 285 -15.00 -5.66 -12.42
N GLY A 286 -14.41 -4.49 -12.66
CA GLY A 286 -13.04 -4.16 -12.32
C GLY A 286 -12.86 -4.44 -10.85
N ARG A 287 -12.34 -5.62 -10.52
CA ARG A 287 -11.91 -5.96 -9.16
C ARG A 287 -10.63 -5.20 -8.93
N ILE A 288 -10.77 -4.05 -8.29
CA ILE A 288 -9.63 -3.23 -7.87
C ILE A 288 -9.27 -3.70 -6.47
N GLY A 289 -8.15 -4.42 -6.37
CA GLY A 289 -7.58 -4.93 -5.13
C GLY A 289 -6.06 -4.92 -5.26
N TYR A 290 -5.37 -4.52 -4.20
CA TYR A 290 -3.90 -4.49 -4.15
C TYR A 290 -3.34 -5.67 -3.34
N ASP A 291 -4.14 -6.72 -3.18
CA ASP A 291 -3.86 -7.94 -2.41
C ASP A 291 -3.47 -9.10 -3.34
N GLU A 292 -2.33 -8.93 -4.01
CA GLU A 292 -1.87 -9.79 -5.11
C GLU A 292 -1.79 -11.29 -4.76
N THR A 293 -1.53 -11.62 -3.50
CA THR A 293 -1.47 -13.02 -3.05
C THR A 293 -2.83 -13.57 -2.62
N GLY A 294 -3.80 -12.68 -2.34
CA GLY A 294 -5.13 -13.00 -1.85
C GLY A 294 -5.15 -13.68 -0.48
N ILE A 295 -4.07 -13.61 0.30
CA ILE A 295 -3.92 -14.32 1.58
C ILE A 295 -3.42 -13.36 2.67
N ALA A 296 -4.15 -13.29 3.79
CA ALA A 296 -3.71 -12.57 4.99
C ALA A 296 -2.44 -13.19 5.58
N PHE A 297 -1.38 -12.40 5.75
CA PHE A 297 -0.15 -12.85 6.41
C PHE A 297 -0.01 -12.32 7.83
N VAL A 298 -0.49 -11.10 8.08
CA VAL A 298 -0.51 -10.48 9.41
C VAL A 298 -1.86 -9.82 9.67
N ALA A 299 -2.24 -9.79 10.95
CA ALA A 299 -3.42 -9.11 11.44
C ALA A 299 -3.00 -7.88 12.27
N VAL A 300 -3.64 -6.74 12.03
CA VAL A 300 -3.30 -5.44 12.64
C VAL A 300 -4.49 -4.94 13.47
N ARG A 301 -4.19 -4.13 14.49
CA ARG A 301 -5.16 -3.33 15.23
C ARG A 301 -4.55 -2.00 15.65
N THR A 302 -5.40 -1.06 16.04
CA THR A 302 -5.04 0.17 16.77
C THR A 302 -4.63 -0.13 18.22
N ASP A 303 -3.92 0.79 18.88
CA ASP A 303 -3.65 0.69 20.33
C ASP A 303 -4.80 1.26 21.18
N VAL A 304 -5.78 1.90 20.53
CA VAL A 304 -7.01 2.49 21.09
C VAL A 304 -8.27 1.76 20.61
N PRO A 305 -9.38 1.80 21.37
CA PRO A 305 -10.53 0.88 21.17
C PRO A 305 -11.40 1.12 19.93
N ASN A 306 -11.45 2.31 19.35
CA ASN A 306 -12.21 2.54 18.10
C ASN A 306 -11.21 2.59 16.95
N MET A 307 -11.52 1.88 15.88
CA MET A 307 -10.61 1.62 14.77
C MET A 307 -11.32 1.84 13.45
N VAL A 308 -10.66 2.55 12.54
CA VAL A 308 -10.97 2.60 11.12
C VAL A 308 -9.75 2.14 10.33
N TRP A 309 -9.94 1.26 9.36
CA TRP A 309 -8.90 0.81 8.44
C TRP A 309 -9.42 0.95 7.01
N LEU A 310 -8.65 1.66 6.19
CA LEU A 310 -9.06 2.17 4.89
C LEU A 310 -8.00 1.80 3.85
N GLN A 311 -8.47 1.38 2.68
CA GLN A 311 -7.64 1.18 1.52
C GLN A 311 -8.01 2.21 0.46
N ARG A 312 -7.00 2.88 -0.10
CA ARG A 312 -7.10 3.80 -1.22
C ARG A 312 -7.14 3.04 -2.54
N PHE A 313 -8.03 3.45 -3.43
CA PHE A 313 -8.21 2.96 -4.79
C PHE A 313 -8.17 4.13 -5.78
N ASN A 314 -8.00 3.81 -7.06
CA ASN A 314 -8.14 4.75 -8.15
C ASN A 314 -9.24 4.23 -9.07
N ALA A 315 -10.16 5.09 -9.47
CA ALA A 315 -11.20 4.77 -10.43
C ALA A 315 -10.59 4.33 -11.78
N ALA A 316 -11.05 3.19 -12.30
CA ALA A 316 -10.46 2.56 -13.48
C ALA A 316 -10.94 3.20 -14.80
N ALA A 317 -12.12 3.81 -14.78
CA ALA A 317 -12.81 4.37 -15.93
C ALA A 317 -13.58 5.66 -15.58
N ASN A 318 -14.05 6.37 -16.60
CA ASN A 318 -14.92 7.53 -16.39
C ASN A 318 -16.26 7.07 -15.81
N ALA A 319 -16.83 7.84 -14.89
CA ALA A 319 -18.03 7.50 -14.11
C ALA A 319 -17.95 6.14 -13.40
N THR A 320 -16.79 5.77 -12.84
CA THR A 320 -16.62 4.47 -12.15
C THR A 320 -17.63 4.34 -11.01
N VAL A 321 -18.27 3.17 -10.93
CA VAL A 321 -19.26 2.85 -9.90
C VAL A 321 -18.85 1.61 -9.11
N VAL A 322 -18.91 1.64 -7.78
CA VAL A 322 -18.65 0.48 -6.92
C VAL A 322 -19.95 -0.28 -6.65
N GLY A 323 -20.03 -1.54 -7.11
CA GLY A 323 -21.19 -2.43 -6.96
C GLY A 323 -21.05 -3.45 -5.81
N ALA A 324 -19.84 -3.70 -5.32
CA ALA A 324 -19.61 -4.54 -4.14
C ALA A 324 -18.24 -4.29 -3.47
N ILE A 325 -18.13 -4.65 -2.19
CA ILE A 325 -16.88 -4.67 -1.42
C ILE A 325 -16.53 -6.11 -1.08
N GLU A 326 -15.29 -6.53 -1.30
CA GLU A 326 -14.74 -7.77 -0.76
C GLU A 326 -13.72 -7.48 0.32
N ALA A 327 -13.75 -8.21 1.42
CA ALA A 327 -12.76 -8.07 2.48
C ALA A 327 -12.55 -9.37 3.25
N GLU A 328 -11.46 -9.46 4.01
CA GLU A 328 -11.21 -10.55 4.95
C GLU A 328 -10.94 -9.99 6.35
N PHE A 329 -11.67 -10.47 7.36
CA PHE A 329 -11.33 -10.22 8.76
C PHE A 329 -10.45 -11.35 9.30
N SER A 330 -9.40 -11.01 10.03
CA SER A 330 -8.48 -12.00 10.61
C SER A 330 -8.92 -12.44 12.01
N ILE A 331 -8.26 -12.00 13.07
CA ILE A 331 -8.48 -12.49 14.43
C ILE A 331 -9.54 -11.63 15.12
N VAL A 332 -10.82 -11.89 14.84
CA VAL A 332 -11.96 -11.23 15.50
C VAL A 332 -13.06 -12.25 15.85
N PRO A 333 -13.65 -12.20 17.06
CA PRO A 333 -14.76 -13.08 17.43
C PRO A 333 -16.00 -12.83 16.57
N ALA A 334 -16.82 -13.85 16.32
CA ALA A 334 -18.12 -13.65 15.68
C ALA A 334 -19.07 -12.79 16.52
N GLY A 335 -19.84 -11.95 15.84
CA GLY A 335 -20.85 -11.07 16.42
C GLY A 335 -20.33 -9.69 16.85
N VAL A 336 -19.08 -9.34 16.52
CA VAL A 336 -18.56 -7.97 16.65
C VAL A 336 -19.17 -7.11 15.55
N SER A 337 -19.71 -5.94 15.92
CA SER A 337 -20.32 -5.02 14.96
C SER A 337 -19.25 -4.22 14.21
N TYR A 338 -19.47 -4.04 12.92
CA TYR A 338 -18.67 -3.17 12.06
C TYR A 338 -19.58 -2.29 11.20
N THR A 339 -19.05 -1.18 10.69
CA THR A 339 -19.66 -0.37 9.64
C THR A 339 -18.71 -0.36 8.45
N ALA A 340 -19.15 -0.86 7.30
CA ALA A 340 -18.41 -0.73 6.05
C ALA A 340 -18.75 0.62 5.40
N GLY A 341 -17.79 1.25 4.74
CA GLY A 341 -17.99 2.54 4.09
C GLY A 341 -17.23 2.68 2.77
N ILE A 342 -17.69 3.62 1.95
CA ILE A 342 -17.05 4.11 0.72
C ILE A 342 -16.96 5.63 0.83
N TRP A 343 -15.78 6.17 0.56
CA TRP A 343 -15.51 7.61 0.58
C TRP A 343 -14.89 8.04 -0.75
N ASN A 344 -15.20 9.24 -1.23
CA ASN A 344 -14.40 9.91 -2.26
C ASN A 344 -13.23 10.67 -1.61
N ASP A 345 -12.32 11.11 -2.46
CA ASP A 345 -11.21 12.02 -2.18
C ASP A 345 -11.49 13.35 -2.92
N PRO A 346 -12.13 14.33 -2.26
CA PRO A 346 -12.50 15.60 -2.87
C PRO A 346 -11.34 16.39 -3.49
N ASN A 347 -10.20 16.50 -2.78
CA ASN A 347 -9.05 17.28 -3.26
C ASN A 347 -8.09 16.45 -4.14
N GLY A 348 -8.26 15.12 -4.18
CA GLY A 348 -7.52 14.19 -5.03
C GLY A 348 -6.08 13.94 -4.59
N ASP A 349 -5.71 14.31 -3.37
CA ASP A 349 -4.34 14.24 -2.85
C ASP A 349 -3.92 12.82 -2.43
N GLY A 350 -4.87 11.91 -2.24
CA GLY A 350 -4.62 10.55 -1.81
C GLY A 350 -4.53 10.34 -0.29
N GLU A 351 -4.91 11.33 0.51
CA GLU A 351 -5.03 11.29 1.95
C GLU A 351 -6.51 11.22 2.40
N PRO A 352 -6.87 10.41 3.41
CA PRO A 352 -8.26 10.26 3.83
C PRO A 352 -8.67 11.35 4.82
N ALA A 353 -8.02 12.52 4.80
CA ALA A 353 -8.22 13.56 5.80
C ALA A 353 -9.50 14.33 5.50
N ASP A 354 -9.70 14.65 4.22
CA ASP A 354 -10.86 15.30 3.60
C ASP A 354 -11.91 14.29 3.09
N ALA A 355 -11.64 12.99 3.24
CA ALA A 355 -12.46 11.94 2.65
C ALA A 355 -13.94 12.04 3.06
N GLN A 356 -14.80 12.29 2.08
CA GLN A 356 -16.23 12.47 2.28
C GLN A 356 -16.96 11.12 2.15
N LEU A 357 -17.84 10.82 3.11
CA LEU A 357 -18.57 9.56 3.14
C LEU A 357 -19.71 9.55 2.09
N LEU A 358 -19.58 8.69 1.09
CA LEU A 358 -20.60 8.49 0.06
C LEU A 358 -21.67 7.47 0.47
N TRP A 359 -21.23 6.39 1.10
CA TRP A 359 -22.11 5.27 1.46
C TRP A 359 -21.59 4.47 2.65
N SER A 360 -22.49 3.93 3.46
CA SER A 360 -22.13 2.99 4.53
C SER A 360 -23.22 1.97 4.86
N VAL A 361 -22.82 0.85 5.46
CA VAL A 361 -23.73 -0.19 5.97
C VAL A 361 -23.19 -0.86 7.25
N GLU A 362 -24.07 -1.14 8.21
CA GLU A 362 -23.73 -1.89 9.42
C GLU A 362 -23.78 -3.42 9.17
N GLY A 363 -22.83 -4.14 9.77
CA GLY A 363 -22.73 -5.59 9.72
C GLY A 363 -22.20 -6.21 11.02
N THR A 364 -22.08 -7.54 11.04
CA THR A 364 -21.49 -8.28 12.16
C THR A 364 -20.56 -9.37 11.65
N THR A 365 -19.41 -9.54 12.30
CA THR A 365 -18.43 -10.58 11.99
C THR A 365 -19.01 -11.99 12.17
N THR A 366 -18.53 -12.95 11.38
CA THR A 366 -18.91 -14.37 11.43
C THR A 366 -17.71 -15.24 11.80
N ASP A 367 -17.94 -16.51 12.16
CA ASP A 367 -16.85 -17.48 12.43
C ASP A 367 -16.27 -18.08 11.12
N ASP A 368 -16.68 -17.55 9.96
CA ASP A 368 -16.27 -18.06 8.65
C ASP A 368 -14.89 -17.46 8.30
N GLU A 369 -13.92 -18.32 7.99
CA GLU A 369 -12.58 -17.91 7.54
C GLU A 369 -12.59 -17.62 6.03
N GLY A 370 -11.93 -16.54 5.61
CA GLY A 370 -11.74 -16.15 4.21
C GLY A 370 -12.45 -14.86 3.79
N VAL A 371 -12.29 -14.51 2.51
CA VAL A 371 -12.87 -13.30 1.90
C VAL A 371 -14.40 -13.42 1.83
N PHE A 372 -15.09 -12.37 2.25
CA PHE A 372 -16.54 -12.23 2.14
C PHE A 372 -16.92 -11.01 1.30
N THR A 373 -18.12 -11.01 0.73
CA THR A 373 -18.60 -9.95 -0.17
C THR A 373 -19.80 -9.21 0.44
N ILE A 374 -19.77 -7.88 0.43
CA ILE A 374 -20.86 -6.98 0.78
C ILE A 374 -21.42 -6.35 -0.51
N PRO A 375 -22.70 -6.56 -0.86
CA PRO A 375 -23.31 -5.88 -2.00
C PRO A 375 -23.52 -4.40 -1.71
N VAL A 376 -23.19 -3.53 -2.68
CA VAL A 376 -23.33 -2.08 -2.61
C VAL A 376 -24.38 -1.64 -3.65
N PRO A 377 -25.25 -0.67 -3.34
CA PRO A 377 -26.16 -0.10 -4.33
C PRO A 377 -25.39 0.90 -5.20
N ASP A 378 -24.63 0.40 -6.17
CA ASP A 378 -24.00 1.13 -7.28
C ASP A 378 -23.60 2.58 -6.91
N VAL A 379 -22.49 2.73 -6.17
CA VAL A 379 -22.00 4.02 -5.66
C VAL A 379 -20.97 4.61 -6.61
N ALA A 380 -21.26 5.76 -7.21
CA ALA A 380 -20.31 6.47 -8.08
C ALA A 380 -19.12 6.98 -7.26
N VAL A 381 -17.90 6.77 -7.74
CA VAL A 381 -16.65 7.13 -7.05
C VAL A 381 -15.70 8.01 -7.88
N GLY A 382 -16.16 8.50 -9.03
CA GLY A 382 -15.44 9.46 -9.86
C GLY A 382 -14.90 8.90 -11.17
N ASP A 383 -14.24 9.77 -11.94
CA ASP A 383 -13.70 9.46 -13.27
C ASP A 383 -12.34 8.75 -13.23
N ARG A 384 -11.81 8.33 -14.39
CA ARG A 384 -10.57 7.58 -14.46
C ARG A 384 -9.43 8.32 -13.74
N GLY A 385 -8.86 7.67 -12.73
CA GLY A 385 -7.79 8.21 -11.91
C GLY A 385 -8.24 8.87 -10.61
N ALA A 386 -9.53 9.21 -10.47
CA ALA A 386 -10.10 9.75 -9.23
C ALA A 386 -9.81 8.80 -8.07
N VAL A 387 -9.44 9.37 -6.93
CA VAL A 387 -9.11 8.61 -5.75
C VAL A 387 -10.39 8.37 -4.93
N PHE A 388 -10.50 7.18 -4.37
CA PHE A 388 -11.57 6.86 -3.44
C PHE A 388 -11.09 5.84 -2.41
N TYR A 389 -11.80 5.72 -1.30
CA TYR A 389 -11.44 4.84 -0.19
C TYR A 389 -12.55 3.83 0.08
N VAL A 390 -12.15 2.62 0.46
CA VAL A 390 -13.05 1.59 0.99
C VAL A 390 -12.46 1.07 2.29
N GLY A 391 -13.30 0.88 3.30
CA GLY A 391 -12.83 0.51 4.62
C GLY A 391 -13.93 0.16 5.60
N PHE A 392 -13.51 -0.09 6.84
CA PHE A 392 -14.41 -0.49 7.91
C PHE A 392 -14.12 0.25 9.21
N SER A 393 -15.17 0.59 9.94
CA SER A 393 -15.14 1.11 11.30
C SER A 393 -15.63 0.06 12.29
N MET A 394 -14.91 -0.14 13.39
CA MET A 394 -15.29 -1.10 14.44
C MET A 394 -14.66 -0.79 15.79
N VAL A 395 -15.17 -1.45 16.84
CA VAL A 395 -14.62 -1.40 18.19
C VAL A 395 -13.83 -2.68 18.46
N VAL A 396 -12.57 -2.54 18.91
CA VAL A 396 -11.63 -3.64 19.13
C VAL A 396 -11.28 -3.82 20.62
N ASP A 397 -11.11 -5.07 21.07
CA ASP A 397 -10.54 -5.36 22.39
C ASP A 397 -9.01 -5.13 22.37
N THR A 398 -8.53 -4.12 23.11
CA THR A 398 -7.09 -3.78 23.18
C THR A 398 -6.31 -4.59 24.24
N ASN A 399 -6.90 -5.65 24.80
CA ASN A 399 -6.25 -6.46 25.83
C ASN A 399 -4.96 -7.14 25.30
N PRO A 400 -3.80 -6.90 25.96
CA PRO A 400 -2.51 -7.44 25.50
C PRO A 400 -2.37 -8.96 25.63
N ASN A 401 -3.32 -9.66 26.27
CA ASN A 401 -3.28 -11.12 26.45
C ASN A 401 -4.29 -11.89 25.56
N GLY A 402 -4.88 -11.25 24.55
CA GLY A 402 -5.81 -11.90 23.61
C GLY A 402 -6.88 -10.99 23.04
N GLY A 403 -6.54 -9.73 22.75
CA GLY A 403 -7.41 -8.77 22.08
C GLY A 403 -7.57 -9.04 20.58
N ASP A 404 -8.44 -8.27 19.94
CA ASP A 404 -8.86 -8.47 18.55
C ASP A 404 -7.83 -7.87 17.58
N PHE A 405 -7.61 -8.53 16.45
CA PHE A 405 -6.81 -8.03 15.32
C PHE A 405 -7.62 -8.23 14.04
N PRO A 406 -8.60 -7.36 13.78
CA PRO A 406 -9.52 -7.57 12.67
C PRO A 406 -8.88 -7.28 11.30
N ALA A 407 -7.94 -6.34 11.21
CA ALA A 407 -7.44 -5.84 9.94
C ALA A 407 -6.42 -6.80 9.30
N SER A 408 -6.81 -7.47 8.22
CA SER A 408 -5.97 -8.41 7.48
C SER A 408 -5.04 -7.69 6.49
N LEU A 409 -3.74 -7.93 6.60
CA LEU A 409 -2.71 -7.31 5.77
C LEU A 409 -1.99 -8.33 4.87
N ASP A 410 -1.93 -8.06 3.57
CA ASP A 410 -1.03 -8.71 2.62
C ASP A 410 0.29 -7.91 2.58
N MET A 411 1.38 -8.54 3.03
CA MET A 411 2.71 -7.91 3.12
C MET A 411 3.68 -8.32 2.00
N TYR A 412 3.27 -9.23 1.11
CA TYR A 412 4.15 -9.81 0.09
C TYR A 412 3.73 -9.50 -1.35
N GLY A 413 2.61 -8.79 -1.55
CA GLY A 413 2.29 -8.14 -2.83
C GLY A 413 3.15 -6.89 -3.12
N ASP A 414 3.00 -6.30 -4.31
CA ASP A 414 3.63 -5.04 -4.75
C ASP A 414 3.32 -3.92 -3.74
N PRO A 415 4.30 -3.49 -2.94
CA PRO A 415 4.09 -2.53 -1.87
C PRO A 415 4.12 -1.12 -2.46
N THR A 416 3.11 -0.78 -3.27
CA THR A 416 2.87 0.62 -3.61
C THR A 416 2.46 1.35 -2.33
N LEU A 417 3.39 2.16 -1.81
CA LEU A 417 3.23 2.98 -0.61
C LEU A 417 2.11 4.01 -0.81
N GLY A 418 1.57 4.54 0.30
CA GLY A 418 0.58 5.61 0.31
C GLY A 418 -0.85 5.15 0.00
N ARG A 419 -1.23 3.93 0.40
CA ARG A 419 -2.57 3.39 0.10
C ARG A 419 -3.31 2.75 1.26
N ALA A 420 -2.64 2.28 2.30
CA ALA A 420 -3.28 1.59 3.42
C ALA A 420 -3.18 2.44 4.68
N TRP A 421 -4.34 2.84 5.22
CA TRP A 421 -4.43 3.73 6.37
C TRP A 421 -4.99 3.00 7.59
N LEU A 422 -4.49 3.40 8.75
CA LEU A 422 -4.98 2.98 10.05
C LEU A 422 -5.27 4.19 10.94
N ILE A 423 -6.52 4.29 11.36
CA ILE A 423 -7.04 5.39 12.17
C ILE A 423 -7.60 4.82 13.47
N GLY A 424 -7.29 5.45 14.59
CA GLY A 424 -7.69 5.00 15.92
C GLY A 424 -8.06 6.14 16.84
N SER A 425 -9.10 5.95 17.66
CA SER A 425 -9.47 6.89 18.72
C SER A 425 -9.96 6.18 19.99
N THR A 426 -9.78 6.84 21.13
CA THR A 426 -10.40 6.42 22.40
C THR A 426 -11.92 6.62 22.39
N ASP A 427 -12.40 7.62 21.66
CA ASP A 427 -13.82 7.91 21.47
C ASP A 427 -14.32 7.39 20.10
N PRO A 428 -15.64 7.19 19.90
CA PRO A 428 -16.18 6.76 18.62
C PRO A 428 -15.80 7.74 17.50
N ILE A 429 -15.27 7.20 16.40
CA ILE A 429 -14.85 7.97 15.22
C ILE A 429 -16.10 8.35 14.40
N ASP A 430 -16.19 9.62 13.99
CA ASP A 430 -17.21 10.06 13.02
C ASP A 430 -16.78 9.62 11.62
N LEU A 431 -17.66 9.00 10.86
CA LEU A 431 -17.31 8.52 9.52
C LEU A 431 -17.37 9.62 8.46
N ASN A 432 -17.91 10.78 8.78
CA ASN A 432 -17.88 11.97 7.93
C ASN A 432 -16.67 12.86 8.23
N ASP A 433 -15.88 12.52 9.24
CA ASP A 433 -14.70 13.27 9.68
C ASP A 433 -13.73 12.29 10.36
N LEU A 434 -12.82 11.75 9.55
CA LEU A 434 -11.91 10.67 9.96
C LEU A 434 -10.68 11.18 10.73
N GLN A 435 -10.43 12.49 10.73
CA GLN A 435 -9.24 13.09 11.35
C GLN A 435 -9.57 13.70 12.72
N THR A 436 -10.71 14.37 12.86
CA THR A 436 -11.04 15.06 14.10
C THR A 436 -11.26 14.06 15.23
N PHE A 437 -10.48 14.22 16.30
CA PHE A 437 -10.44 13.32 17.47
C PHE A 437 -9.77 11.96 17.24
N SER A 438 -9.01 11.78 16.15
CA SER A 438 -8.18 10.61 15.92
C SER A 438 -6.83 10.73 16.65
N GLU A 439 -6.57 9.82 17.58
CA GLU A 439 -5.28 9.75 18.31
C GLU A 439 -4.20 9.01 17.49
N GLU A 440 -4.65 8.15 16.59
CA GLU A 440 -3.83 7.42 15.65
C GLU A 440 -4.35 7.76 14.26
N TYR A 441 -3.50 8.30 13.40
CA TYR A 441 -3.86 8.65 12.03
C TYR A 441 -2.58 8.52 11.19
N SER A 442 -2.42 7.40 10.50
CA SER A 442 -1.17 7.12 9.79
C SER A 442 -1.32 6.01 8.77
N LEU A 443 -0.49 6.06 7.74
CA LEU A 443 -0.23 4.93 6.85
C LEU A 443 0.31 3.71 7.63
N VAL A 444 -0.03 2.50 7.19
CA VAL A 444 0.38 1.25 7.82
C VAL A 444 1.90 1.06 7.80
N GLU A 445 2.54 1.45 6.70
CA GLU A 445 3.99 1.41 6.52
C GLU A 445 4.76 2.30 7.48
N ASN A 446 4.16 3.42 7.92
CA ASN A 446 4.77 4.33 8.88
C ASN A 446 4.80 3.75 10.30
N ARG A 447 3.99 2.72 10.57
CA ARG A 447 3.80 2.17 11.92
C ARG A 447 4.27 0.73 12.09
N TYR A 448 4.14 -0.09 11.05
CA TYR A 448 4.41 -1.52 11.14
C TYR A 448 5.33 -2.01 10.01
N MET A 449 4.76 -2.32 8.84
CA MET A 449 5.44 -2.91 7.68
C MET A 449 4.70 -2.49 6.40
N THR A 450 5.38 -2.56 5.26
CA THR A 450 4.77 -2.31 3.94
C THR A 450 3.78 -3.41 3.57
N GLY A 451 2.63 -3.03 3.03
CA GLY A 451 1.59 -3.96 2.58
C GLY A 451 0.26 -3.25 2.35
N ASN A 452 -0.72 -3.96 1.79
CA ASN A 452 -2.07 -3.46 1.55
C ASN A 452 -3.08 -4.26 2.37
N TRP A 453 -4.20 -3.63 2.72
CA TRP A 453 -5.30 -4.33 3.34
C TRP A 453 -5.93 -5.31 2.34
N LEU A 454 -6.39 -6.46 2.84
CA LEU A 454 -7.25 -7.38 2.08
C LEU A 454 -8.66 -6.81 1.97
N ILE A 455 -8.76 -5.76 1.17
CA ILE A 455 -9.98 -5.04 0.81
C ILE A 455 -9.94 -4.87 -0.71
N ARG A 456 -11.05 -5.17 -1.39
CA ARG A 456 -11.22 -4.97 -2.83
C ARG A 456 -12.53 -4.25 -3.10
N ALA A 457 -12.50 -3.34 -4.07
CA ALA A 457 -13.69 -2.73 -4.65
C ALA A 457 -14.03 -3.46 -5.96
N ILE A 458 -15.28 -3.87 -6.11
CA ILE A 458 -15.81 -4.40 -7.37
C ILE A 458 -16.48 -3.23 -8.10
N THR A 459 -15.84 -2.75 -9.17
CA THR A 459 -16.29 -1.59 -9.95
C THR A 459 -16.98 -2.02 -11.23
N LEU A 460 -18.06 -1.35 -11.67
CA LEU A 460 -18.66 -1.54 -12.99
C LEU A 460 -17.91 -0.63 -13.98
N ASP A 461 -17.30 -1.18 -15.03
CA ASP A 461 -16.55 -0.41 -16.05
C ASP A 461 -17.50 0.21 -17.11
N PRO A 462 -17.75 1.54 -17.10
CA PRO A 462 -18.64 2.20 -18.06
C PRO A 462 -17.97 2.48 -19.41
N ALA A 463 -16.71 2.07 -19.62
CA ALA A 463 -16.02 2.19 -20.90
C ALA A 463 -16.26 0.99 -21.84
N GLN A 464 -16.89 -0.07 -21.34
CA GLN A 464 -17.16 -1.29 -22.09
C GLN A 464 -18.66 -1.61 -22.21
N ASP A 465 -19.51 -1.14 -21.29
CA ASP A 465 -20.99 -1.20 -21.37
C ASP A 465 -21.58 0.07 -20.72
N CYS A 466 -21.47 1.20 -21.42
CA CYS A 466 -21.81 2.51 -20.86
C CYS A 466 -23.31 2.71 -20.61
N ASN A 467 -24.17 1.95 -21.29
CA ASN A 467 -25.63 2.00 -21.10
C ASN A 467 -26.15 0.91 -20.15
N GLY A 468 -25.28 0.03 -19.65
CA GLY A 468 -25.56 -1.00 -18.65
C GLY A 468 -26.55 -2.06 -19.12
N ASN A 469 -26.57 -2.37 -20.42
CA ASN A 469 -27.53 -3.30 -21.01
C ASN A 469 -27.03 -4.75 -21.08
N GLY A 470 -25.78 -5.00 -20.71
CA GLY A 470 -25.11 -6.29 -20.74
C GLY A 470 -24.59 -6.69 -22.12
N VAL A 471 -24.40 -5.73 -23.03
CA VAL A 471 -23.74 -5.90 -24.35
C VAL A 471 -22.61 -4.88 -24.45
N PRO A 472 -21.42 -5.25 -24.94
CA PRO A 472 -20.34 -4.28 -25.04
C PRO A 472 -20.68 -3.11 -25.98
N ASP A 473 -20.21 -1.90 -25.70
CA ASP A 473 -20.47 -0.68 -26.48
C ASP A 473 -20.16 -0.85 -27.98
N ASP A 474 -19.01 -1.44 -28.29
CA ASP A 474 -18.61 -1.77 -29.67
C ASP A 474 -19.60 -2.73 -30.35
N CYS A 475 -20.18 -3.67 -29.59
CA CYS A 475 -21.20 -4.60 -30.07
C CYS A 475 -22.55 -3.89 -30.28
N ASP A 476 -22.92 -2.96 -29.39
CA ASP A 476 -24.13 -2.17 -29.51
C ASP A 476 -24.17 -1.30 -30.78
N VAL A 477 -23.02 -0.70 -31.10
CA VAL A 477 -22.82 0.07 -32.33
C VAL A 477 -22.78 -0.84 -33.56
N LEU A 478 -22.09 -1.99 -33.49
CA LEU A 478 -21.91 -2.91 -34.61
C LEU A 478 -23.21 -3.65 -34.99
N GLU A 479 -24.03 -4.00 -34.01
CA GLU A 479 -25.36 -4.60 -34.21
C GLU A 479 -26.44 -3.57 -34.54
N GLY A 480 -26.17 -2.29 -34.27
CA GLY A 480 -27.07 -1.15 -34.51
C GLY A 480 -28.25 -1.10 -33.54
N THR A 481 -28.05 -1.60 -32.33
CA THR A 481 -28.97 -1.44 -31.19
C THR A 481 -28.89 -0.03 -30.62
N SER A 482 -27.71 0.61 -30.70
CA SER A 482 -27.46 1.98 -30.23
C SER A 482 -26.95 2.90 -31.37
N PRO A 483 -27.31 4.20 -31.39
CA PRO A 483 -26.73 5.17 -32.32
C PRO A 483 -25.28 5.53 -31.96
N ASP A 484 -24.43 5.70 -32.96
CA ASP A 484 -23.08 6.30 -32.89
C ASP A 484 -22.98 7.29 -34.05
N VAL A 485 -23.33 8.55 -33.80
CA VAL A 485 -23.45 9.60 -34.81
C VAL A 485 -22.10 10.26 -35.10
N ASP A 486 -21.20 10.34 -34.12
CA ASP A 486 -19.88 10.96 -34.26
C ASP A 486 -18.77 9.99 -34.69
N GLY A 487 -19.02 8.67 -34.61
CA GLY A 487 -18.20 7.59 -35.14
C GLY A 487 -17.02 7.23 -34.25
N ASP A 488 -17.13 7.45 -32.95
CA ASP A 488 -16.06 7.19 -31.97
C ASP A 488 -16.06 5.75 -31.44
N GLY A 489 -17.08 4.95 -31.77
CA GLY A 489 -17.24 3.56 -31.33
C GLY A 489 -18.03 3.40 -30.04
N ARG A 490 -18.50 4.51 -29.43
CA ARG A 490 -19.31 4.51 -28.22
C ARG A 490 -20.77 4.88 -28.55
N PRO A 491 -21.78 4.28 -27.91
CA PRO A 491 -23.16 4.74 -28.01
C PRO A 491 -23.32 6.22 -27.66
N ASP A 492 -24.05 6.97 -28.48
CA ASP A 492 -24.31 8.42 -28.28
C ASP A 492 -24.99 8.70 -26.93
N GLU A 493 -25.78 7.76 -26.43
CA GLU A 493 -26.48 7.83 -25.13
C GLU A 493 -25.51 7.99 -23.95
N CYS A 494 -24.22 7.70 -24.17
CA CYS A 494 -23.16 7.79 -23.18
C CYS A 494 -22.38 9.11 -23.22
N GLY A 495 -22.75 9.99 -24.15
CA GLY A 495 -22.33 11.39 -24.24
C GLY A 495 -23.51 12.36 -24.29
N ASP A 496 -24.68 11.95 -23.79
CA ASP A 496 -25.91 12.74 -23.65
C ASP A 496 -26.43 12.61 -22.21
N CYS A 497 -25.71 13.21 -21.27
CA CYS A 497 -25.98 13.11 -19.84
C CYS A 497 -27.34 13.67 -19.41
N ASN A 498 -28.03 14.39 -20.28
CA ASN A 498 -29.33 14.98 -20.02
C ASN A 498 -30.50 14.27 -20.78
N ASP A 499 -30.21 13.16 -21.46
CA ASP A 499 -31.13 12.27 -22.16
C ASP A 499 -32.02 12.98 -23.22
N ASN A 500 -31.54 14.04 -23.85
CA ASN A 500 -32.38 14.82 -24.79
C ASN A 500 -32.28 14.36 -26.26
N GLY A 501 -31.38 13.42 -26.54
CA GLY A 501 -31.06 12.86 -27.85
C GLY A 501 -30.06 13.70 -28.66
N ILE A 502 -29.27 14.56 -28.00
CA ILE A 502 -28.21 15.38 -28.60
C ILE A 502 -26.96 15.20 -27.74
N LEU A 503 -25.82 14.92 -28.37
CA LEU A 503 -24.55 14.83 -27.65
C LEU A 503 -24.19 16.15 -26.98
N ASP A 504 -23.76 16.07 -25.73
CA ASP A 504 -23.35 17.17 -24.89
C ASP A 504 -22.27 18.03 -25.54
N GLY A 505 -21.29 17.41 -26.21
CA GLY A 505 -20.24 18.12 -26.95
C GLY A 505 -20.79 18.98 -28.09
N PHE A 506 -21.92 18.62 -28.71
CA PHE A 506 -22.61 19.48 -29.67
C PHE A 506 -23.39 20.60 -28.98
N GLU A 507 -23.95 20.34 -27.80
CA GLU A 507 -24.67 21.34 -27.03
C GLU A 507 -23.75 22.42 -26.43
N ILE A 508 -22.56 22.05 -25.95
CA ILE A 508 -21.50 22.97 -25.52
C ILE A 508 -21.04 23.83 -26.70
N ALA A 509 -20.72 23.20 -27.84
CA ALA A 509 -20.24 23.91 -29.03
C ALA A 509 -21.28 24.89 -29.63
N ASP A 510 -22.57 24.58 -29.52
CA ASP A 510 -23.67 25.46 -29.92
C ASP A 510 -24.07 26.48 -28.83
N GLY A 511 -23.44 26.42 -27.65
CA GLY A 511 -23.70 27.30 -26.50
C GLY A 511 -25.09 27.10 -25.89
N LEU A 512 -25.64 25.89 -26.01
CA LEU A 512 -26.92 25.46 -25.44
C LEU A 512 -26.75 25.00 -23.98
N LEU A 513 -25.58 24.43 -23.66
CA LEU A 513 -25.15 24.12 -22.29
C LEU A 513 -23.88 24.92 -21.95
N GLY A 514 -23.69 25.20 -20.65
CA GLY A 514 -22.47 25.81 -20.11
C GLY A 514 -21.41 24.76 -19.81
N ASP A 515 -20.15 25.18 -19.86
CA ASP A 515 -18.93 24.44 -19.54
C ASP A 515 -17.96 25.51 -19.02
N CYS A 516 -18.05 25.82 -17.73
CA CYS A 516 -17.36 26.98 -17.15
C CYS A 516 -15.88 26.73 -16.83
N ASP A 517 -15.49 25.49 -16.53
CA ASP A 517 -14.11 25.07 -16.27
C ASP A 517 -13.40 24.50 -17.53
N GLY A 518 -14.15 24.27 -18.61
CA GLY A 518 -13.60 23.89 -19.91
C GLY A 518 -13.16 22.44 -19.99
N ASP A 519 -13.70 21.57 -19.13
CA ASP A 519 -13.37 20.16 -19.05
C ASP A 519 -14.09 19.29 -20.12
N ALA A 520 -14.94 19.93 -20.93
CA ALA A 520 -15.77 19.35 -21.97
C ALA A 520 -16.95 18.48 -21.48
N ILE A 521 -17.33 18.62 -20.21
CA ILE A 521 -18.54 18.08 -19.61
C ILE A 521 -19.49 19.25 -19.29
N PRO A 522 -20.78 19.21 -19.66
CA PRO A 522 -21.67 20.32 -19.36
C PRO A 522 -21.86 20.54 -17.86
N ASP A 523 -21.94 21.80 -17.39
CA ASP A 523 -22.14 22.14 -15.97
C ASP A 523 -23.32 21.37 -15.36
N VAL A 524 -24.42 21.23 -16.12
CA VAL A 524 -25.65 20.54 -15.71
C VAL A 524 -25.45 19.05 -15.38
N CYS A 525 -24.34 18.48 -15.83
CA CYS A 525 -23.95 17.09 -15.62
C CYS A 525 -22.88 16.92 -14.55
N GLN A 526 -22.39 18.03 -14.00
CA GLN A 526 -21.42 18.07 -12.93
C GLN A 526 -22.06 18.43 -11.56
N VAL A 527 -23.30 18.94 -11.55
CA VAL A 527 -24.05 19.43 -10.36
C VAL A 527 -24.37 18.35 -9.30
N PHE A 528 -24.21 17.06 -9.60
CA PHE A 528 -24.53 15.99 -8.66
C PHE A 528 -23.31 15.41 -7.93
N SER A 529 -22.10 15.68 -8.43
CA SER A 529 -20.84 15.15 -7.87
C SER A 529 -19.95 16.21 -7.22
N ASN A 530 -19.96 17.46 -7.72
CA ASN A 530 -19.09 18.55 -7.28
C ASN A 530 -19.88 19.86 -7.11
N ASP A 531 -20.95 19.88 -6.30
CA ASP A 531 -21.67 21.12 -5.92
C ASP A 531 -21.91 21.07 -4.40
N CYS A 532 -20.86 21.38 -3.64
CA CYS A 532 -20.84 21.19 -2.20
C CYS A 532 -21.69 22.22 -1.44
N ASP A 533 -21.92 23.41 -2.01
CA ASP A 533 -22.77 24.45 -1.41
C ASP A 533 -24.24 24.38 -1.88
N GLY A 534 -24.52 23.59 -2.90
CA GLY A 534 -25.85 23.30 -3.44
C GLY A 534 -26.49 24.47 -4.17
N ASP A 535 -25.68 25.41 -4.69
CA ASP A 535 -26.16 26.59 -5.39
C ASP A 535 -26.48 26.36 -6.87
N GLY A 536 -26.09 25.19 -7.40
CA GLY A 536 -26.31 24.76 -8.77
C GLY A 536 -25.20 25.14 -9.74
N LEU A 537 -24.07 25.65 -9.27
CA LEU A 537 -22.80 25.79 -9.99
C LEU A 537 -21.83 24.71 -9.51
N PRO A 538 -21.11 24.03 -10.42
CA PRO A 538 -20.04 23.13 -10.01
C PRO A 538 -18.94 23.88 -9.23
N ASP A 539 -18.37 23.23 -8.22
CA ASP A 539 -17.32 23.76 -7.33
C ASP A 539 -16.10 24.18 -8.14
N SER A 540 -15.72 23.42 -9.17
CA SER A 540 -14.63 23.76 -10.11
C SER A 540 -14.83 25.13 -10.76
N CYS A 541 -16.07 25.46 -11.11
CA CYS A 541 -16.41 26.76 -11.67
C CYS A 541 -16.45 27.88 -10.63
N ALA A 542 -16.79 27.56 -9.38
CA ALA A 542 -16.77 28.52 -8.29
C ALA A 542 -15.34 28.85 -7.83
N ILE A 543 -14.43 27.86 -7.88
CA ILE A 543 -12.99 28.00 -7.62
C ILE A 543 -12.33 28.93 -8.65
N ASP A 544 -12.60 28.72 -9.95
CA ASP A 544 -12.09 29.58 -11.04
C ASP A 544 -12.54 31.05 -10.95
N LEU A 545 -13.57 31.32 -10.15
CA LEU A 545 -14.05 32.67 -9.82
C LEU A 545 -13.40 33.28 -8.57
N GLY A 546 -12.39 32.61 -8.00
CA GLY A 546 -11.62 33.06 -6.83
C GLY A 546 -12.27 32.70 -5.50
N GLY A 547 -12.93 31.54 -5.42
CA GLY A 547 -13.61 31.05 -4.22
C GLY A 547 -12.81 30.06 -3.38
N ASP A 548 -11.52 29.85 -3.68
CA ASP A 548 -10.59 28.99 -2.93
C ASP A 548 -9.37 29.84 -2.58
N CYS A 549 -9.35 30.37 -1.36
CA CYS A 549 -8.32 31.31 -0.92
C CYS A 549 -7.05 30.62 -0.40
N ASN A 550 -7.15 29.38 0.06
CA ASN A 550 -6.02 28.59 0.58
C ASN A 550 -5.39 27.67 -0.50
N GLU A 551 -5.95 27.68 -1.71
CA GLU A 551 -5.53 26.92 -2.89
C GLU A 551 -5.50 25.40 -2.65
N ASN A 552 -6.37 24.90 -1.79
CA ASN A 552 -6.43 23.47 -1.46
C ASN A 552 -7.33 22.66 -2.41
N GLY A 553 -7.99 23.32 -3.37
CA GLY A 553 -8.88 22.69 -4.34
C GLY A 553 -10.32 22.49 -3.86
N ILE A 554 -10.68 23.02 -2.68
CA ILE A 554 -12.02 23.02 -2.10
C ILE A 554 -12.51 24.47 -2.02
N LEU A 555 -13.79 24.68 -2.32
CA LEU A 555 -14.40 26.01 -2.20
C LEU A 555 -14.42 26.45 -0.72
N ASP A 556 -14.05 27.70 -0.43
CA ASP A 556 -14.01 28.32 0.90
C ASP A 556 -15.28 28.06 1.72
N THR A 557 -16.44 28.22 1.08
CA THR A 557 -17.75 27.99 1.72
C THR A 557 -17.96 26.53 2.11
N CYS A 558 -17.34 25.62 1.39
CA CYS A 558 -17.37 24.19 1.65
C CYS A 558 -16.36 23.79 2.70
N ASP A 559 -15.18 24.38 2.72
CA ASP A 559 -14.17 24.27 3.80
C ASP A 559 -14.74 24.68 5.17
N ILE A 560 -15.51 25.76 5.20
CA ILE A 560 -16.17 26.24 6.42
C ILE A 560 -17.36 25.32 6.80
N THR A 561 -18.10 24.81 5.82
CA THR A 561 -19.29 23.98 6.07
C THR A 561 -18.92 22.56 6.50
N SER A 562 -17.82 22.01 5.99
CA SER A 562 -17.25 20.72 6.36
C SER A 562 -16.55 20.76 7.72
N GLY A 563 -16.15 21.96 8.18
CA GLY A 563 -15.60 22.20 9.51
C GLY A 563 -14.08 22.04 9.60
N TYR A 564 -13.41 21.96 8.44
CA TYR A 564 -11.94 21.94 8.33
C TYR A 564 -11.35 23.32 8.56
N GLU A 565 -12.08 24.36 8.16
CA GLU A 565 -11.73 25.76 8.38
C GLU A 565 -12.69 26.43 9.37
N ILE A 566 -12.14 27.38 10.14
CA ILE A 566 -12.91 28.17 11.10
C ILE A 566 -13.27 29.48 10.42
N ASP A 567 -14.53 29.92 10.55
CA ASP A 567 -14.98 31.26 10.15
C ASP A 567 -15.60 31.90 11.40
N GLU A 568 -14.76 32.48 12.27
CA GLU A 568 -15.21 33.06 13.54
C GLU A 568 -16.04 34.33 13.33
N ASP A 569 -15.82 35.06 12.23
CA ASP A 569 -16.45 36.35 11.95
C ASP A 569 -17.73 36.25 11.09
N GLY A 570 -17.93 35.12 10.42
CA GLY A 570 -19.10 34.74 9.64
C GLY A 570 -19.16 35.37 8.24
N ASN A 571 -18.02 35.73 7.65
CA ASN A 571 -17.96 36.42 6.37
C ASN A 571 -17.87 35.49 5.15
N GLY A 572 -17.68 34.18 5.36
CA GLY A 572 -17.64 33.16 4.33
C GLY A 572 -16.26 32.92 3.71
N VAL A 573 -15.20 33.47 4.31
CA VAL A 573 -13.78 33.18 4.01
C VAL A 573 -13.16 32.50 5.23
N PRO A 574 -12.37 31.42 5.07
CA PRO A 574 -11.61 30.80 6.15
C PRO A 574 -10.76 31.80 6.95
N ASP A 575 -10.78 31.69 8.29
CA ASP A 575 -9.95 32.48 9.20
C ASP A 575 -8.45 32.31 8.87
N SER A 576 -8.03 31.15 8.35
CA SER A 576 -6.66 30.89 7.90
C SER A 576 -6.23 31.75 6.72
N CYS A 577 -7.18 32.15 5.87
CA CYS A 577 -6.96 33.11 4.79
C CYS A 577 -7.02 34.57 5.27
N GLU A 578 -7.42 34.77 6.53
CA GLU A 578 -7.55 36.08 7.19
C GLU A 578 -6.61 36.23 8.40
N ASP A 579 -5.67 35.30 8.58
CA ASP A 579 -4.58 35.29 9.57
C ASP A 579 -3.24 35.14 8.85
N CYS A 580 -2.84 36.21 8.19
CA CYS A 580 -1.70 36.20 7.29
C CYS A 580 -0.34 36.04 8.01
N ASN A 581 -0.29 36.30 9.32
CA ASN A 581 0.92 36.11 10.13
C ASN A 581 0.95 34.74 10.86
N GLY A 582 -0.09 33.93 10.70
CA GLY A 582 -0.19 32.55 11.19
C GLY A 582 -0.14 32.42 12.71
N ASN A 583 -0.57 33.45 13.45
CA ASN A 583 -0.44 33.48 14.91
C ASN A 583 -1.66 32.88 15.64
N GLY A 584 -2.68 32.46 14.89
CA GLY A 584 -3.95 31.94 15.36
C GLY A 584 -4.94 33.04 15.75
N ARG A 585 -4.85 34.21 15.11
CA ARG A 585 -5.77 35.35 15.29
C ARG A 585 -5.99 36.07 13.98
N LEU A 586 -7.25 36.42 13.72
CA LEU A 586 -7.61 37.25 12.58
C LEU A 586 -6.87 38.59 12.58
N ASP A 587 -6.43 38.99 11.40
CA ASP A 587 -5.75 40.23 11.09
C ASP A 587 -6.47 41.46 11.67
N ILE A 588 -7.79 41.50 11.54
CA ILE A 588 -8.63 42.58 12.07
C ILE A 588 -8.49 42.74 13.59
N PHE A 589 -8.26 41.65 14.32
CA PHE A 589 -8.07 41.68 15.77
C PHE A 589 -6.65 42.09 16.15
N ASP A 590 -5.65 41.73 15.36
CA ASP A 590 -4.28 42.18 15.58
C ASP A 590 -4.16 43.69 15.37
N ILE A 591 -4.83 44.23 14.36
CA ILE A 591 -4.93 45.67 14.11
C ILE A 591 -5.71 46.38 15.24
N GLU A 592 -6.88 45.87 15.66
CA GLU A 592 -7.70 46.50 16.72
C GLU A 592 -7.00 46.50 18.09
N LEU A 593 -6.19 45.47 18.37
CA LEU A 593 -5.41 45.34 19.61
C LEU A 593 -4.07 46.09 19.55
N GLY A 594 -3.66 46.59 18.38
CA GLY A 594 -2.36 47.23 18.15
C GLY A 594 -1.20 46.26 18.31
N LEU A 595 -1.41 45.01 17.90
CA LEU A 595 -0.41 43.95 17.84
C LEU A 595 0.30 43.92 16.49
N SER A 596 -0.43 44.26 15.42
CA SER A 596 0.13 44.53 14.09
C SER A 596 -0.22 45.96 13.67
N ASP A 597 0.67 46.56 12.88
CA ASP A 597 0.45 47.89 12.30
C ASP A 597 -0.35 47.73 10.99
N ASP A 598 -1.27 48.68 10.72
CA ASP A 598 -2.04 48.83 9.48
C ASP A 598 -2.02 50.33 9.18
N CYS A 599 -0.92 50.77 8.57
CA CYS A 599 -0.65 52.18 8.42
C CYS A 599 -1.43 52.81 7.26
N ASP A 600 -1.88 52.03 6.28
CA ASP A 600 -2.65 52.51 5.12
C ASP A 600 -4.19 52.42 5.33
N GLY A 601 -4.63 51.64 6.31
CA GLY A 601 -6.01 51.50 6.77
C GLY A 601 -6.86 50.58 5.90
N ASN A 602 -6.26 49.62 5.21
CA ASN A 602 -6.95 48.68 4.34
C ASN A 602 -7.48 47.42 5.07
N ASN A 603 -7.21 47.31 6.38
CA ASN A 603 -7.53 46.18 7.27
C ASN A 603 -6.73 44.89 6.99
N VAL A 604 -5.64 44.98 6.22
CA VAL A 604 -4.59 43.96 6.13
C VAL A 604 -3.42 44.46 6.99
N PRO A 605 -2.76 43.61 7.79
CA PRO A 605 -1.59 44.02 8.56
C PRO A 605 -0.42 44.33 7.62
N ASP A 606 0.36 45.37 7.89
CA ASP A 606 1.47 45.82 7.03
C ASP A 606 2.47 44.67 6.75
N GLU A 607 2.69 43.80 7.75
CA GLU A 607 3.58 42.63 7.66
C GLU A 607 3.15 41.59 6.61
N CYS A 608 1.91 41.65 6.17
CA CYS A 608 1.31 40.76 5.19
C CYS A 608 1.20 41.37 3.79
N GLU A 609 1.60 42.63 3.66
CA GLU A 609 1.51 43.38 2.41
C GLU A 609 2.84 43.45 1.67
N PHE A 610 3.93 42.94 2.24
CA PHE A 610 5.26 42.94 1.62
C PHE A 610 5.41 41.98 0.42
N GLY A 611 4.40 41.15 0.13
CA GLY A 611 4.41 40.15 -0.94
C GLY A 611 5.61 39.18 -0.90
N ASP A 612 5.73 38.32 -1.93
CA ASP A 612 6.88 37.42 -2.07
C ASP A 612 8.02 38.11 -2.85
N PRO A 613 9.19 38.37 -2.24
CA PRO A 613 10.32 38.97 -2.94
C PRO A 613 10.92 38.00 -3.98
N VAL A 614 11.54 38.51 -5.04
CA VAL A 614 12.26 37.67 -6.00
C VAL A 614 13.54 37.14 -5.36
N LEU A 615 13.60 35.83 -5.14
CA LEU A 615 14.68 35.14 -4.43
C LEU A 615 15.80 34.75 -5.39
N ASP A 616 16.97 35.39 -5.27
CA ASP A 616 18.05 35.27 -6.27
C ASP A 616 19.32 34.56 -5.77
N THR A 617 19.56 34.46 -4.45
CA THR A 617 20.79 33.85 -3.90
C THR A 617 20.49 32.90 -2.74
N VAL A 618 20.87 31.63 -2.88
CA VAL A 618 20.73 30.60 -1.84
C VAL A 618 22.10 30.32 -1.21
N TYR A 619 22.22 30.61 0.07
CA TYR A 619 23.36 30.23 0.90
C TYR A 619 23.17 28.80 1.41
N THR A 620 23.62 27.81 0.64
CA THR A 620 23.61 26.39 1.03
C THR A 620 25.01 25.78 0.96
N PHE A 621 25.26 24.76 1.78
CA PHE A 621 26.43 23.87 1.66
C PHE A 621 26.04 22.46 1.24
N ALA A 622 24.75 22.19 1.11
CA ALA A 622 24.21 20.91 0.74
C ALA A 622 23.65 20.94 -0.68
N ASP A 623 23.62 19.78 -1.36
CA ASP A 623 23.00 19.62 -2.68
C ASP A 623 21.47 19.42 -2.64
N GLU A 624 20.86 19.79 -1.50
CA GLU A 624 19.42 19.79 -1.19
C GLU A 624 18.80 18.40 -0.98
N GLU A 625 19.57 17.31 -1.01
CA GLU A 625 19.11 15.97 -0.61
C GLU A 625 19.67 15.57 0.76
N ALA A 626 18.85 14.94 1.62
CA ALA A 626 19.30 14.40 2.91
C ALA A 626 19.65 12.92 2.81
N GLU A 627 20.90 12.53 3.08
CA GLU A 627 21.34 11.14 3.03
C GLU A 627 21.25 10.43 4.37
N SER A 628 21.10 11.18 5.47
CA SER A 628 20.93 10.64 6.82
C SER A 628 20.35 11.65 7.79
N TYR A 629 20.03 11.17 8.99
CA TYR A 629 19.43 11.98 10.05
C TYR A 629 20.17 11.79 11.37
N LEU A 630 20.30 12.87 12.14
CA LEU A 630 20.92 12.88 13.45
C LEU A 630 19.87 13.10 14.54
N ASN A 631 19.99 12.30 15.60
CA ASN A 631 19.26 12.49 16.85
C ASN A 631 20.25 12.55 18.02
N LEU A 632 20.02 13.46 18.96
CA LEU A 632 20.79 13.59 20.18
C LEU A 632 20.11 12.85 21.34
N ILE A 633 20.71 11.76 21.80
CA ILE A 633 20.23 11.02 22.97
C ILE A 633 20.67 11.75 24.24
N GLY A 634 19.73 12.36 24.97
CA GLY A 634 19.99 12.94 26.29
C GLY A 634 19.37 14.33 26.55
N PRO A 635 19.56 15.34 25.68
CA PRO A 635 18.93 16.64 25.83
C PRO A 635 17.46 16.60 25.36
N THR A 636 16.59 17.38 26.00
CA THR A 636 15.18 17.57 25.58
C THR A 636 15.00 18.70 24.58
N GLU A 637 16.01 19.56 24.44
CA GLU A 637 16.07 20.70 23.53
C GLU A 637 17.50 20.85 22.99
N PHE A 638 17.61 21.19 21.71
CA PHE A 638 18.89 21.47 21.07
C PHE A 638 18.70 22.36 19.84
N ALA A 639 19.78 22.99 19.42
CA ALA A 639 19.85 23.75 18.18
C ALA A 639 21.04 23.28 17.34
N TRP A 640 20.96 23.53 16.04
CA TRP A 640 22.06 23.31 15.10
C TRP A 640 22.21 24.54 14.22
N VAL A 641 23.46 24.88 13.93
CA VAL A 641 23.83 26.17 13.35
C VAL A 641 24.83 25.96 12.22
N THR A 642 24.69 26.70 11.13
CA THR A 642 25.65 26.76 10.02
C THR A 642 26.22 28.17 9.84
N THR A 643 27.50 28.27 9.48
CA THR A 643 28.22 29.54 9.28
C THR A 643 28.28 29.90 7.80
N HIS A 644 27.82 31.09 7.41
CA HIS A 644 27.86 31.60 6.04
C HIS A 644 28.64 32.92 5.93
N GLN A 645 29.09 33.26 4.73
CA GLN A 645 29.77 34.53 4.43
C GLN A 645 28.89 35.36 3.50
N VAL A 646 28.68 36.63 3.83
CA VAL A 646 27.82 37.54 3.07
C VAL A 646 28.42 37.86 1.70
N GLU A 647 27.66 37.63 0.64
CA GLU A 647 27.97 38.04 -0.73
C GLU A 647 27.44 39.44 -1.04
N ALA A 648 28.05 40.12 -2.02
CA ALA A 648 27.62 41.46 -2.42
C ALA A 648 26.31 41.39 -3.22
N GLY A 649 25.28 42.10 -2.79
CA GLY A 649 23.92 42.00 -3.34
C GLY A 649 23.07 40.89 -2.72
N ALA A 650 23.51 40.29 -1.60
CA ALA A 650 22.77 39.26 -0.86
C ALA A 650 22.92 39.49 0.66
N GLU A 651 22.90 40.75 1.09
CA GLU A 651 23.10 41.20 2.47
C GLU A 651 21.89 41.00 3.40
N TRP A 652 20.76 40.57 2.83
CA TRP A 652 19.48 40.44 3.52
C TRP A 652 18.90 39.04 3.30
N ILE A 653 18.44 38.40 4.39
CA ILE A 653 17.84 37.08 4.37
C ILE A 653 16.32 37.23 4.54
N GLY A 654 15.55 36.65 3.64
CA GLY A 654 14.08 36.68 3.65
C GLY A 654 13.43 35.32 3.94
N ALA A 655 14.18 34.22 3.86
CA ALA A 655 13.69 32.91 4.24
C ALA A 655 14.82 31.98 4.69
N ILE A 656 14.45 30.94 5.42
CA ILE A 656 15.31 29.81 5.77
C ILE A 656 14.69 28.54 5.20
N ASP A 657 15.41 27.87 4.30
CA ASP A 657 15.03 26.56 3.81
C ASP A 657 15.65 25.51 4.72
N ILE A 658 14.84 24.63 5.29
CA ILE A 658 15.30 23.66 6.29
C ILE A 658 14.63 22.30 6.08
N SER A 659 15.43 21.24 6.17
CA SER A 659 14.89 19.88 6.24
C SER A 659 14.73 19.47 7.70
N TRP A 660 13.49 19.19 8.12
CA TRP A 660 13.16 18.72 9.47
C TRP A 660 13.39 17.22 9.68
N GLY A 661 14.08 16.55 8.75
CA GLY A 661 14.47 15.15 8.84
C GLY A 661 13.34 14.20 9.24
N LEU A 662 13.54 13.45 10.34
CA LEU A 662 12.52 12.58 10.94
C LEU A 662 11.99 13.20 12.26
N ALA A 663 11.72 14.51 12.25
CA ALA A 663 10.95 15.14 13.32
C ALA A 663 9.51 14.61 13.32
N TRP A 664 8.83 14.68 14.48
CA TRP A 664 7.39 14.37 14.50
C TRP A 664 6.64 15.54 13.86
N PRO A 665 5.59 15.31 13.06
CA PRO A 665 4.72 16.37 12.56
C PRO A 665 4.11 17.22 13.70
N GLY A 666 3.89 18.51 13.44
CA GLY A 666 3.23 19.45 14.34
C GLY A 666 4.00 19.79 15.62
N GLN A 667 5.29 19.47 15.72
CA GLN A 667 6.09 19.82 16.90
C GLN A 667 6.58 21.26 16.85
N SER A 668 6.67 21.88 18.02
CA SER A 668 7.19 23.25 18.14
C SER A 668 8.68 23.29 17.82
N ALA A 669 9.01 24.08 16.81
CA ALA A 669 10.35 24.35 16.34
C ALA A 669 10.56 25.86 16.12
N LYS A 670 11.81 26.26 15.91
CA LYS A 670 12.16 27.63 15.54
C LYS A 670 13.28 27.63 14.51
N VAL A 671 13.32 28.65 13.68
CA VAL A 671 14.50 29.02 12.89
C VAL A 671 15.03 30.38 13.35
N ALA A 672 16.33 30.60 13.21
CA ALA A 672 16.95 31.83 13.69
C ALA A 672 18.17 32.24 12.86
N VAL A 673 18.46 33.54 12.91
CA VAL A 673 19.59 34.19 12.24
C VAL A 673 20.41 34.97 13.27
N TRP A 674 21.73 34.80 13.23
CA TRP A 674 22.67 35.51 14.10
C TRP A 674 23.76 36.24 13.30
N LYS A 675 24.26 37.33 13.88
CA LYS A 675 25.49 38.00 13.44
C LYS A 675 26.71 37.36 14.07
N ASP A 676 27.84 37.42 13.36
CA ASP A 676 29.18 37.14 13.90
C ASP A 676 29.89 38.47 14.22
N PRO A 677 29.90 38.92 15.49
CA PRO A 677 30.43 40.22 15.85
C PRO A 677 31.95 40.34 15.69
N ASN A 678 32.67 39.22 15.71
CA ASN A 678 34.13 39.21 15.70
C ASN A 678 34.72 38.71 14.36
N GLY A 679 33.91 38.06 13.54
CA GLY A 679 34.23 37.61 12.19
C GLY A 679 35.09 36.35 12.15
N ASP A 680 35.02 35.49 13.17
CA ASP A 680 35.82 34.25 13.26
C ASP A 680 35.08 33.00 12.78
N GLY A 681 33.76 33.08 12.56
CA GLY A 681 32.90 32.00 12.13
C GLY A 681 32.56 30.98 13.22
N ASP A 682 32.85 31.28 14.50
CA ASP A 682 32.50 30.46 15.66
C ASP A 682 31.23 31.03 16.33
N PRO A 683 30.12 30.27 16.42
CA PRO A 683 28.87 30.78 16.96
C PRO A 683 28.88 31.03 18.48
N SER A 684 30.01 30.80 19.15
CA SER A 684 30.17 31.05 20.59
C SER A 684 29.97 32.51 20.99
N ASP A 685 30.08 33.47 20.08
CA ASP A 685 29.78 34.89 20.33
C ASP A 685 28.65 35.44 19.44
N ALA A 686 27.88 34.56 18.81
CA ALA A 686 26.78 34.90 17.95
C ALA A 686 25.76 35.83 18.64
N GLU A 687 25.37 36.91 17.96
CA GLU A 687 24.35 37.85 18.41
C GLU A 687 23.04 37.58 17.65
N LEU A 688 21.98 37.18 18.37
CA LEU A 688 20.68 36.87 17.77
C LEU A 688 20.08 38.13 17.13
N VAL A 689 19.74 38.03 15.84
CA VAL A 689 19.09 39.11 15.09
C VAL A 689 17.60 38.87 14.99
N THR A 690 17.21 37.67 14.57
CA THR A 690 15.81 37.26 14.46
C THR A 690 15.64 35.79 14.84
N GLU A 691 14.49 35.45 15.40
CA GLU A 691 13.99 34.08 15.53
C GLU A 691 12.53 34.05 15.10
N PHE A 692 12.12 32.96 14.46
CA PHE A 692 10.75 32.74 14.00
C PHE A 692 10.26 31.39 14.48
N ALA A 693 9.06 31.36 15.06
CA ALA A 693 8.45 30.12 15.53
C ALA A 693 7.76 29.41 14.37
N THR A 694 7.87 28.10 14.32
CA THR A 694 7.22 27.28 13.30
C THR A 694 6.81 25.93 13.91
N LEU A 695 6.02 25.18 13.16
CA LEU A 695 5.81 23.76 13.39
C LEU A 695 6.65 22.95 12.41
N THR A 696 7.03 21.75 12.81
CA THR A 696 7.56 20.75 11.88
C THR A 696 6.42 20.23 11.01
N THR A 697 6.61 20.18 9.70
CA THR A 697 5.56 19.84 8.72
C THR A 697 5.31 18.32 8.67
N GLU A 698 4.21 17.90 8.01
CA GLU A 698 3.78 16.49 7.90
C GLU A 698 4.69 15.60 7.03
N THR A 699 5.78 16.14 6.50
CA THR A 699 6.56 15.45 5.47
C THR A 699 7.72 14.65 6.07
N TYR A 700 7.62 13.31 6.06
CA TYR A 700 8.76 12.40 6.23
C TYR A 700 9.68 12.45 4.99
N SER A 701 10.32 13.59 4.73
CA SER A 701 11.18 13.73 3.56
C SER A 701 12.46 14.48 3.87
N GLY A 702 13.52 14.09 3.18
CA GLY A 702 14.73 14.89 3.03
C GLY A 702 14.51 16.18 2.23
N ALA A 703 13.26 16.58 1.95
CA ALA A 703 12.96 17.83 1.25
C ALA A 703 13.17 19.03 2.18
N MET A 704 13.57 20.14 1.59
CA MET A 704 13.61 21.42 2.29
C MET A 704 12.22 22.05 2.32
N VAL A 705 11.85 22.55 3.49
CA VAL A 705 10.69 23.41 3.70
C VAL A 705 11.17 24.84 3.79
N ARG A 706 10.57 25.72 3.01
CA ARG A 706 10.84 27.15 3.07
C ARG A 706 10.07 27.79 4.21
N ILE A 707 10.80 28.42 5.13
CA ILE A 707 10.20 29.19 6.23
C ILE A 707 10.49 30.66 5.96
N PRO A 708 9.47 31.46 5.59
CA PRO A 708 9.63 32.90 5.42
C PRO A 708 9.99 33.53 6.77
N ILE A 709 10.89 34.51 6.74
CA ILE A 709 11.26 35.30 7.91
C ILE A 709 11.22 36.79 7.56
N PRO A 710 10.98 37.68 8.53
CA PRO A 710 11.10 39.10 8.29
C PRO A 710 12.48 39.46 7.70
N PRO A 711 12.55 40.36 6.70
CA PRO A 711 13.79 40.78 6.06
C PRO A 711 14.90 41.11 7.06
N THR A 712 15.93 40.27 7.10
CA THR A 712 16.94 40.32 8.16
C THR A 712 18.31 40.65 7.57
N ARG A 713 18.81 41.85 7.89
CA ARG A 713 20.15 42.28 7.46
C ARG A 713 21.25 41.60 8.26
N VAL A 714 22.08 40.81 7.60
CA VAL A 714 23.11 39.97 8.23
C VAL A 714 24.49 40.62 8.31
N GLY A 715 24.86 41.52 7.39
CA GLY A 715 26.18 42.16 7.42
C GLY A 715 26.50 42.95 6.16
N ASP A 716 27.73 43.45 6.04
CA ASP A 716 28.28 43.93 4.77
C ASP A 716 28.96 42.78 4.02
N ALA A 717 29.11 42.88 2.69
CA ALA A 717 29.79 41.88 1.89
C ALA A 717 31.18 41.52 2.45
N GLY A 718 31.37 40.23 2.74
CA GLY A 718 32.58 39.68 3.36
C GLY A 718 32.49 39.42 4.87
N ASP A 719 31.47 39.94 5.56
CA ASP A 719 31.15 39.58 6.95
C ASP A 719 30.63 38.13 7.03
N THR A 720 30.67 37.55 8.23
CA THR A 720 30.13 36.22 8.52
C THR A 720 28.83 36.32 9.31
N PHE A 721 27.95 35.34 9.12
CA PHE A 721 26.68 35.23 9.83
C PHE A 721 26.32 33.76 10.03
N PHE A 722 25.31 33.52 10.85
CA PHE A 722 24.84 32.18 11.16
C PHE A 722 23.34 32.04 10.93
N ILE A 723 22.93 30.83 10.54
CA ILE A 723 21.53 30.40 10.54
C ILE A 723 21.40 29.07 11.25
N GLY A 724 20.21 28.72 11.70
CA GLY A 724 20.04 27.48 12.44
C GLY A 724 18.59 27.15 12.79
N GLY A 725 18.39 25.87 13.08
CA GLY A 725 17.14 25.33 13.60
C GLY A 725 17.23 25.06 15.10
N TRP A 726 16.08 25.15 15.78
CA TRP A 726 15.89 24.72 17.17
C TRP A 726 14.70 23.79 17.24
N TYR A 727 14.83 22.74 18.06
CA TYR A 727 13.80 21.72 18.21
C TYR A 727 13.65 21.30 19.68
N SER A 728 12.40 21.11 20.11
CA SER A 728 12.06 20.60 21.44
C SER A 728 11.33 19.25 21.34
N SER A 729 11.90 18.20 21.96
CA SER A 729 11.16 16.95 22.16
C SER A 729 11.66 16.14 23.36
N PRO A 730 10.79 15.79 24.32
CA PRO A 730 11.13 14.92 25.43
C PRO A 730 11.09 13.41 25.12
N ILE A 731 10.62 12.98 23.95
CA ILE A 731 10.31 11.55 23.65
C ILE A 731 11.08 11.01 22.42
N GLY A 732 11.82 11.85 21.70
CA GLY A 732 12.66 11.48 20.54
C GLY A 732 12.23 12.15 19.23
N GLY A 733 12.98 11.90 18.16
CA GLY A 733 12.86 12.50 16.81
C GLY A 733 14.25 12.79 16.23
N SER A 734 14.47 12.69 14.92
CA SER A 734 15.77 12.98 14.29
C SER A 734 15.67 14.21 13.38
N PRO A 735 15.55 15.42 13.94
CA PRO A 735 15.18 16.62 13.18
C PRO A 735 16.31 17.22 12.34
N ILE A 736 17.55 16.74 12.50
CA ILE A 736 18.72 17.25 11.80
C ILE A 736 19.03 16.33 10.62
N SER A 737 18.82 16.83 9.41
CA SER A 737 19.25 16.19 8.17
C SER A 737 20.74 16.43 7.90
N LEU A 738 21.44 15.40 7.40
CA LEU A 738 22.89 15.39 7.19
C LEU A 738 23.22 15.16 5.71
N ASP A 739 24.16 15.96 5.20
CA ASP A 739 24.78 15.85 3.87
C ASP A 739 26.22 15.29 3.94
N TYR A 740 26.52 14.26 3.15
CA TYR A 740 27.81 13.58 3.12
C TYR A 740 28.88 14.23 2.23
N ASP A 741 28.52 15.16 1.36
CA ASP A 741 29.41 15.82 0.42
C ASP A 741 30.15 16.99 1.08
N VAL A 742 31.35 16.69 1.59
CA VAL A 742 32.13 17.63 2.42
C VAL A 742 32.84 18.72 1.60
N ASP A 743 32.37 19.97 1.73
CA ASP A 743 33.08 21.20 1.34
C ASP A 743 33.26 22.16 2.54
N GLY A 744 34.13 21.76 3.49
CA GLY A 744 34.67 22.64 4.53
C GLY A 744 33.73 22.89 5.72
N THR A 745 34.14 22.39 6.89
CA THR A 745 33.34 22.35 8.12
C THR A 745 32.80 23.71 8.55
N ARG A 746 31.47 23.86 8.52
CA ARG A 746 30.74 25.08 8.92
C ARG A 746 29.50 24.80 9.78
N SER A 747 29.40 23.59 10.32
CA SER A 747 28.23 23.09 11.04
C SER A 747 28.52 22.92 12.55
N TRP A 748 27.60 23.34 13.40
CA TRP A 748 27.76 23.40 14.86
C TRP A 748 26.52 22.90 15.60
N LEU A 749 26.72 22.06 16.62
CA LEU A 749 25.67 21.64 17.54
C LEU A 749 25.68 22.51 18.79
N VAL A 750 24.49 22.92 19.24
CA VAL A 750 24.29 23.73 20.44
C VAL A 750 23.27 23.04 21.35
N PHE A 751 23.65 22.79 22.60
CA PHE A 751 22.77 22.16 23.59
C PHE A 751 23.17 22.52 25.03
N ASP A 752 22.22 22.44 25.95
CA ASP A 752 22.51 22.59 27.38
C ASP A 752 23.04 21.28 27.97
N SER A 753 24.28 21.31 28.48
CA SER A 753 24.92 20.14 29.12
C SER A 753 24.24 19.69 30.41
N GLY A 754 23.36 20.51 31.00
CA GLY A 754 22.55 20.21 32.17
C GLY A 754 21.20 19.55 31.86
N GLY A 755 20.81 19.43 30.58
CA GLY A 755 19.50 18.94 30.15
C GLY A 755 18.37 19.96 30.33
N GLY A 756 18.69 21.25 30.40
CA GLY A 756 17.76 22.37 30.39
C GLY A 756 17.43 22.88 28.98
N SER A 757 16.80 24.05 28.92
CA SER A 757 16.40 24.71 27.68
C SER A 757 17.54 25.52 27.08
N VAL A 758 17.64 25.54 25.75
CA VAL A 758 18.68 26.28 25.00
C VAL A 758 18.29 27.76 24.86
N ASP A 759 19.15 28.66 25.30
CA ASP A 759 18.95 30.12 25.15
C ASP A 759 19.55 30.63 23.83
N LEU A 760 18.70 30.75 22.79
CA LEU A 760 19.11 31.24 21.45
C LEU A 760 19.69 32.67 21.47
N ALA A 761 19.36 33.48 22.48
CA ALA A 761 19.90 34.83 22.61
C ALA A 761 21.31 34.86 23.25
N ASN A 762 21.80 33.73 23.76
CA ASN A 762 23.10 33.65 24.43
C ASN A 762 23.75 32.27 24.25
N LEU A 763 24.19 31.95 23.02
CA LEU A 763 24.87 30.69 22.70
C LEU A 763 26.17 30.49 23.52
N ALA A 764 26.82 31.57 23.97
CA ALA A 764 27.99 31.53 24.84
C ALA A 764 27.73 30.86 26.21
N GLY A 765 26.47 30.83 26.65
CA GLY A 765 26.03 30.14 27.87
C GLY A 765 25.86 28.63 27.70
N GLU A 766 25.81 28.16 26.45
CA GLU A 766 25.49 26.79 26.07
C GLU A 766 26.75 25.97 25.74
N THR A 767 26.57 24.68 25.45
CA THR A 767 27.62 23.86 24.88
C THR A 767 27.58 23.95 23.36
N VAL A 768 28.51 24.71 22.79
CA VAL A 768 28.74 24.81 21.34
C VAL A 768 29.82 23.81 20.94
N SER A 769 29.53 22.94 19.98
CA SER A 769 30.46 21.92 19.48
C SER A 769 30.47 21.88 17.96
N GLU A 770 31.66 22.02 17.37
CA GLU A 770 31.86 21.84 15.93
C GLU A 770 31.47 20.41 15.51
N PHE A 771 30.62 20.30 14.49
CA PHE A 771 30.23 19.04 13.88
C PHE A 771 30.99 18.89 12.56
N SER A 772 32.11 18.16 12.61
CA SER A 772 33.12 18.15 11.54
C SER A 772 33.05 16.97 10.58
N PHE A 773 31.95 16.20 10.63
CA PHE A 773 31.83 14.96 9.85
C PHE A 773 31.01 15.14 8.58
N TYR A 774 29.92 15.89 8.65
CA TYR A 774 28.89 16.10 7.63
C TYR A 774 28.32 17.51 7.80
N ASP A 775 27.72 18.08 6.75
CA ASP A 775 27.06 19.38 6.83
C ASP A 775 25.55 19.23 7.11
N PHE A 776 24.95 20.25 7.72
CA PHE A 776 23.52 20.24 7.98
C PHE A 776 22.75 20.74 6.76
N VAL A 777 21.66 20.06 6.44
CA VAL A 777 20.77 20.39 5.31
C VAL A 777 19.86 21.55 5.74
N ILE A 778 20.41 22.77 5.64
CA ILE A 778 19.75 24.04 5.90
C ILE A 778 20.37 25.12 5.00
N ALA A 779 19.55 26.03 4.48
CA ALA A 779 19.98 27.11 3.63
C ALA A 779 19.33 28.44 4.02
N ALA A 780 20.06 29.54 3.80
CA ALA A 780 19.51 30.89 3.88
C ALA A 780 19.15 31.36 2.47
N VAL A 781 17.97 31.93 2.31
CA VAL A 781 17.55 32.50 1.04
C VAL A 781 17.63 34.01 1.15
N ALA A 782 18.51 34.59 0.34
CA ALA A 782 18.72 36.02 0.25
C ALA A 782 18.05 36.59 -1.00
N HIS A 783 17.56 37.81 -0.85
CA HIS A 783 17.03 38.62 -1.95
C HIS A 783 18.02 39.74 -2.29
N ASP A 784 17.90 40.27 -3.51
CA ASP A 784 18.85 41.22 -4.09
C ASP A 784 18.83 42.63 -3.45
N GLY A 785 17.91 42.84 -2.49
CA GLY A 785 17.72 44.10 -1.80
C GLY A 785 17.15 45.22 -2.67
N THR A 786 16.53 44.90 -3.81
CA THR A 786 15.92 45.87 -4.74
C THR A 786 14.48 45.55 -5.13
N SER A 787 13.92 44.43 -4.65
CA SER A 787 12.61 43.92 -5.07
C SER A 787 11.77 43.37 -3.91
N PHE A 788 11.43 44.23 -2.93
CA PHE A 788 10.28 43.94 -2.06
C PHE A 788 9.00 44.47 -2.70
N PRO A 789 8.04 43.60 -3.02
CA PRO A 789 6.69 44.04 -3.36
C PRO A 789 6.18 45.00 -2.29
N ASN A 790 5.71 46.17 -2.69
CA ASN A 790 5.20 47.20 -1.79
C ASN A 790 6.19 47.75 -0.73
N ASP A 791 7.51 47.52 -0.80
CA ASP A 791 8.54 48.26 -0.01
C ASP A 791 9.77 48.52 -0.89
N CYS A 792 9.58 49.38 -1.88
CA CYS A 792 10.56 49.60 -2.93
C CYS A 792 11.86 50.26 -2.46
N ASN A 793 11.81 51.00 -1.34
CA ASN A 793 12.97 51.68 -0.77
C ASN A 793 13.63 50.87 0.37
N VAL A 794 13.08 49.69 0.67
CA VAL A 794 13.60 48.67 1.57
C VAL A 794 13.86 49.22 2.97
N ASN A 795 12.91 50.02 3.46
CA ASN A 795 12.99 50.66 4.76
C ASN A 795 12.14 49.96 5.84
N THR A 796 11.46 48.87 5.48
CA THR A 796 10.53 48.06 6.30
C THR A 796 9.22 48.78 6.65
N ILE A 797 8.82 49.76 5.85
CA ILE A 797 7.52 50.43 5.85
C ILE A 797 6.99 50.27 4.43
N ILE A 798 5.74 49.85 4.28
CA ILE A 798 5.18 49.66 2.95
C ILE A 798 5.01 51.01 2.23
N ASP A 799 5.17 50.98 0.91
CA ASP A 799 5.05 52.09 -0.04
C ASP A 799 3.79 52.96 0.19
N PRO A 800 2.58 52.39 0.38
CA PRO A 800 1.39 53.17 0.75
C PRO A 800 1.57 54.02 2.01
N CYS A 801 2.33 53.51 2.98
CA CYS A 801 2.55 54.15 4.27
C CYS A 801 3.64 55.22 4.24
N ASP A 802 4.71 55.00 3.47
CA ASP A 802 5.70 56.04 3.19
C ASP A 802 5.06 57.25 2.48
N ILE A 803 4.09 56.99 1.59
CA ILE A 803 3.33 58.04 0.91
C ILE A 803 2.37 58.74 1.89
N LEU A 804 1.70 57.98 2.76
CA LEU A 804 0.70 58.51 3.68
C LEU A 804 1.31 59.35 4.82
N ASP A 805 2.45 58.94 5.35
CA ASP A 805 3.16 59.66 6.42
C ASP A 805 3.99 60.85 5.89
N GLY A 806 4.18 60.90 4.56
CA GLY A 806 4.84 61.96 3.82
C GLY A 806 6.37 61.87 3.81
N THR A 807 6.93 60.69 4.10
CA THR A 807 8.35 60.38 3.95
C THR A 807 8.72 60.10 2.49
N ALA A 808 7.77 59.64 1.67
CA ALA A 808 7.88 59.53 0.21
C ALA A 808 6.88 60.44 -0.53
N THR A 809 7.17 60.75 -1.80
CA THR A 809 6.26 61.48 -2.70
C THR A 809 5.73 60.54 -3.78
N ASP A 810 4.41 60.53 -3.99
CA ASP A 810 3.75 59.94 -5.15
C ASP A 810 3.04 61.06 -5.93
N GLN A 811 3.70 61.59 -6.96
CA GLN A 811 3.16 62.68 -7.77
C GLN A 811 2.19 62.19 -8.85
N ASN A 812 2.33 60.95 -9.29
CA ASN A 812 1.58 60.40 -10.41
C ASN A 812 0.29 59.66 -9.98
N GLY A 813 0.19 59.33 -8.69
CA GLY A 813 -0.97 58.76 -8.01
C GLY A 813 -1.15 57.27 -8.23
N ASN A 814 -0.09 56.53 -8.56
CA ASN A 814 -0.15 55.09 -8.84
C ASN A 814 0.12 54.21 -7.60
N GLY A 815 0.36 54.81 -6.43
CA GLY A 815 0.58 54.06 -5.19
C GLY A 815 2.02 53.56 -5.00
N ILE A 816 2.95 53.94 -5.87
CA ILE A 816 4.39 53.63 -5.75
C ILE A 816 5.14 54.96 -5.50
N PRO A 817 6.06 55.05 -4.52
CA PRO A 817 6.93 56.20 -4.33
C PRO A 817 7.68 56.61 -5.62
N ASP A 818 7.66 57.90 -5.97
CA ASP A 818 8.35 58.47 -7.15
C ASP A 818 9.86 58.12 -7.15
N ASP A 819 10.50 58.06 -5.97
CA ASP A 819 11.92 57.73 -5.79
C ASP A 819 12.23 56.25 -6.13
N CYS A 820 11.20 55.42 -6.25
CA CYS A 820 11.27 54.00 -6.58
C CYS A 820 10.84 53.69 -8.02
N GLU A 821 10.29 54.67 -8.72
CA GLU A 821 9.98 54.51 -10.12
C GLU A 821 11.26 54.68 -10.94
N ASP A 822 11.57 53.71 -11.80
CA ASP A 822 12.57 53.90 -12.83
C ASP A 822 12.07 55.03 -13.75
N THR A 823 12.64 56.21 -13.56
CA THR A 823 12.20 57.49 -14.15
C THR A 823 12.29 57.56 -15.69
N CYS A 824 12.63 56.45 -16.36
CA CYS A 824 12.66 56.28 -17.82
C CYS A 824 12.52 54.82 -18.29
N PRO A 825 11.30 54.28 -18.40
CA PRO A 825 11.05 52.95 -18.97
C PRO A 825 11.59 52.75 -20.39
N ALA A 826 11.82 53.83 -21.14
CA ALA A 826 12.38 53.81 -22.49
C ALA A 826 13.92 53.96 -22.54
N ASP A 827 14.63 53.99 -21.40
CA ASP A 827 16.09 53.96 -21.32
C ASP A 827 16.55 52.49 -21.22
N PHE A 828 16.77 51.87 -22.37
CA PHE A 828 17.03 50.43 -22.45
C PHE A 828 18.51 50.08 -22.25
N ASP A 829 19.41 51.06 -22.26
CA ASP A 829 20.83 50.85 -21.99
C ASP A 829 21.30 51.39 -20.64
N GLY A 830 20.40 52.02 -19.87
CA GLY A 830 20.58 52.44 -18.48
C GLY A 830 21.55 53.60 -18.34
N ASP A 831 21.70 54.44 -19.38
CA ASP A 831 22.65 55.55 -19.41
C ASP A 831 22.10 56.88 -18.86
N GLY A 832 20.84 56.88 -18.44
CA GLY A 832 20.08 58.01 -17.91
C GLY A 832 19.51 58.95 -18.98
N VAL A 833 19.50 58.54 -20.26
CA VAL A 833 19.03 59.35 -21.39
C VAL A 833 18.31 58.51 -22.45
N VAL A 834 17.00 58.69 -22.58
CA VAL A 834 16.22 58.11 -23.69
C VAL A 834 16.61 58.78 -25.01
N GLY A 835 17.33 58.06 -25.86
CA GLY A 835 17.95 58.60 -27.06
C GLY A 835 18.12 57.62 -28.21
N GLY A 836 19.16 57.89 -29.01
CA GLY A 836 19.40 57.15 -30.25
C GLY A 836 19.87 55.71 -30.02
N SER A 837 20.42 55.42 -28.85
CA SER A 837 20.86 54.08 -28.46
C SER A 837 19.65 53.20 -28.13
N ASP A 838 18.70 53.73 -27.36
CA ASP A 838 17.45 53.07 -26.94
C ASP A 838 16.52 52.81 -28.12
N LEU A 839 16.40 53.80 -29.02
CA LEU A 839 15.70 53.61 -30.28
C LEU A 839 16.29 52.45 -31.10
N GLY A 840 17.61 52.26 -31.02
CA GLY A 840 18.28 51.12 -31.63
C GLY A 840 17.86 49.80 -31.00
N LEU A 841 17.78 49.74 -29.68
CA LEU A 841 17.37 48.57 -28.90
C LEU A 841 15.89 48.23 -29.11
N LEU A 842 15.00 49.22 -29.20
CA LEU A 842 13.59 49.03 -29.55
C LEU A 842 13.44 48.34 -30.91
N PHE A 843 14.21 48.76 -31.92
CA PHE A 843 14.13 48.15 -33.25
C PHE A 843 14.72 46.74 -33.34
N VAL A 844 15.59 46.33 -32.40
CA VAL A 844 16.05 44.95 -32.33
C VAL A 844 14.90 44.00 -31.96
N GLN A 845 13.94 44.49 -31.17
CA GLN A 845 12.84 43.71 -30.62
C GLN A 845 11.56 43.80 -31.46
N TRP A 846 11.61 44.48 -32.62
CA TRP A 846 10.43 44.80 -33.42
C TRP A 846 9.62 43.58 -33.85
N GLY A 847 8.34 43.55 -33.50
CA GLY A 847 7.38 42.51 -33.87
C GLY A 847 7.45 41.24 -33.03
N GLY A 848 8.20 41.24 -31.92
CA GLY A 848 8.16 40.21 -30.89
C GLY A 848 7.84 40.80 -29.51
N PRO A 849 7.73 39.97 -28.46
CA PRO A 849 7.67 40.42 -27.07
C PRO A 849 9.06 40.84 -26.57
N GLY A 850 9.12 41.71 -25.57
CA GLY A 850 10.38 42.11 -24.93
C GLY A 850 10.31 43.47 -24.23
N THR A 851 11.41 43.93 -23.65
CA THR A 851 11.51 45.20 -22.91
C THR A 851 11.15 46.44 -23.74
N GLY A 852 11.12 46.32 -25.07
CA GLY A 852 10.66 47.38 -25.98
C GLY A 852 9.13 47.53 -26.07
N ASP A 853 8.34 46.68 -25.42
CA ASP A 853 6.87 46.72 -25.38
C ASP A 853 6.41 47.66 -24.26
N LEU A 854 6.34 48.95 -24.59
CA LEU A 854 6.10 50.03 -23.61
C LEU A 854 4.62 50.18 -23.27
N ASN A 855 3.71 49.54 -24.01
CA ASN A 855 2.27 49.57 -23.73
C ASN A 855 1.72 48.23 -23.20
N GLY A 856 2.55 47.18 -23.12
CA GLY A 856 2.21 45.87 -22.55
C GLY A 856 1.23 45.08 -23.41
N ASP A 857 1.17 45.34 -24.73
CA ASP A 857 0.23 44.65 -25.63
C ASP A 857 0.76 43.31 -26.21
N GLY A 858 1.96 42.92 -25.78
CA GLY A 858 2.66 41.70 -26.17
C GLY A 858 3.46 41.83 -27.46
N THR A 859 3.49 43.00 -28.11
CA THR A 859 4.14 43.19 -29.42
C THR A 859 4.83 44.55 -29.58
N VAL A 860 6.17 44.58 -29.66
CA VAL A 860 6.91 45.82 -29.96
C VAL A 860 6.59 46.36 -31.36
N ASN A 861 5.89 47.49 -31.44
CA ASN A 861 5.38 48.05 -32.67
C ASN A 861 5.42 49.59 -32.72
N GLY A 862 4.66 50.17 -33.66
CA GLY A 862 4.60 51.62 -33.87
C GLY A 862 4.01 52.40 -32.69
N SER A 863 3.22 51.74 -31.84
CA SER A 863 2.67 52.30 -30.62
C SER A 863 3.76 52.52 -29.58
N ASP A 864 4.65 51.55 -29.37
CA ASP A 864 5.78 51.61 -28.44
C ASP A 864 6.83 52.61 -28.88
N LEU A 865 7.11 52.65 -30.18
CA LEU A 865 7.95 53.69 -30.76
C LEU A 865 7.40 55.10 -30.47
N GLY A 866 6.07 55.24 -30.44
CA GLY A 866 5.40 56.46 -30.05
C GLY A 866 5.69 56.84 -28.60
N LEU A 867 5.63 55.87 -27.69
CA LEU A 867 5.90 56.03 -26.25
C LEU A 867 7.37 56.36 -25.97
N LEU A 868 8.31 55.70 -26.64
CA LEU A 868 9.73 56.03 -26.54
C LEU A 868 10.02 57.49 -26.91
N PHE A 869 9.35 58.02 -27.94
CA PHE A 869 9.51 59.44 -28.31
C PHE A 869 8.85 60.41 -27.34
N VAL A 870 7.85 59.98 -26.56
CA VAL A 870 7.26 60.80 -25.50
C VAL A 870 8.27 61.01 -24.37
N GLN A 871 9.10 60.00 -24.09
CA GLN A 871 10.13 60.03 -23.05
C GLN A 871 11.50 60.53 -23.54
N TRP A 872 11.61 61.03 -24.78
CA TRP A 872 12.89 61.39 -25.40
C TRP A 872 13.62 62.54 -24.69
N GLY A 873 14.78 62.26 -24.09
CA GLY A 873 15.58 63.24 -23.36
C GLY A 873 16.31 62.63 -22.16
N PRO A 874 17.03 63.45 -21.37
CA PRO A 874 17.54 63.02 -20.08
C PRO A 874 16.38 62.69 -19.13
N CYS A 875 16.57 61.67 -18.31
CA CYS A 875 15.64 61.28 -17.27
C CYS A 875 15.67 62.32 -16.15
N ASP A 876 14.54 63.00 -15.93
CA ASP A 876 14.36 63.91 -14.81
C ASP A 876 13.92 63.05 -13.62
N GLY A 877 14.86 62.77 -12.71
CA GLY A 877 14.56 62.14 -11.42
C GLY A 877 14.01 63.09 -10.39
#